data_AF-A0A432EYQ6-F1
#
_entry.id   AF-A0A432EYQ6-F1
#
_cell.length_a   1.000
_cell.length_b   1.000
_cell.length_c   1.000
_cell.angle_alpha   90.00
_cell.angle_beta   90.00
_cell.angle_gamma   90.00
#
_symmetry.space_group_name_H-M   'P 1'
#
loop_
_entity.id
_entity.type
_entity.pdbx_description
1 polymer ?
#
loop_
_entity_poly.entity_id
_entity_poly.type
_entity_poly.pdbx_seq_one_letter_code
_entity_poly.pdbx_strand_id
1 'polypeptide(L)'
;MKISNTVLLFLLGSLLVAAGEVDRLISDLRQGDKVTRREAARSLALLGPEAKPAVSALVKGLDDDEEQVFFWSATALTNLGPDAHEATPELIKRLRRSGRRYRDQVRLRMVTALTRIGPAAIPQLIAALDNESQSIRSGAAKVLGNMGSTAHEAAPRLFALLGDEEIYLGETAGAALGKIGPAAHPQVLEALGSDNENIRAAAAVAIGWMSQPGEPAKRLAKRLEVEPSSRVTANGLEALNRVGLPGDQLLPLLLPALDHDGDRVRHEAMNGLLSLRPDSRAAVPHLVERLGNGDPAKRSQAINLLGRIGPDAGDAVPRLITQLGQAAEEEQAACRQAMVQIGQAAVPEILTSAKSQPLGKLSGESWQARCLGEIGLQAAPALAAALKAEQADGSVYLALLGLKNIAAKSAAVRQAILPFLEHEQAAFRGMALSALVASAAKPASLMPRLQAAMHDDDLLVRQEAMDALASLGPSARGATSALVESLGDGNAEIRLSAVRAIGKLGSDDAALARRLAGMLDGAGTDLRLAVVESLGGFRKLPNSAVTSLVGVLEVKHAATQSAAFDALAKLGPEAKPALPALNQAVRHDDAGVRASALNALAKVERDDVKLLAVLRPALADSSPKVRHTAIRELGELGSDARPAAPELFARLDTSEDRQVTMEALRRVRVRDVDLYISILDNEEPLVRLFACQALRRAGKGARKARPEIRKLTRDKYDYVRREARRALESIE
;
A
#
# COMPACT_ATOMS: atom_id res chain seq x y z
N MET A 1 -5.32 3.24 76.78
CA MET A 1 -6.61 3.58 76.11
C MET A 1 -6.73 5.09 75.86
N LYS A 2 -5.99 5.69 74.90
CA LYS A 2 -6.26 7.08 74.43
C LYS A 2 -5.87 7.35 72.96
N ILE A 3 -5.36 6.37 72.22
CA ILE A 3 -4.98 6.53 70.81
C ILE A 3 -6.13 6.12 69.86
N SER A 4 -7.17 5.43 70.35
CA SER A 4 -8.30 4.96 69.51
C SER A 4 -9.32 6.04 69.14
N ASN A 5 -9.49 7.11 69.92
CA ASN A 5 -10.55 8.09 69.65
C ASN A 5 -10.15 9.15 68.62
N THR A 6 -8.87 9.52 68.53
CA THR A 6 -8.42 10.61 67.64
C THR A 6 -8.32 10.17 66.19
N VAL A 7 -7.88 8.94 65.93
CA VAL A 7 -7.89 8.33 64.60
C VAL A 7 -9.33 8.04 64.14
N LEU A 8 -10.20 7.62 65.06
CA LEU A 8 -11.62 7.42 64.79
C LEU A 8 -12.32 8.75 64.48
N LEU A 9 -12.03 9.84 65.22
CA LEU A 9 -12.59 11.18 64.95
C LEU A 9 -12.11 11.78 63.63
N PHE A 10 -10.85 11.56 63.22
CA PHE A 10 -10.34 12.04 61.95
C PHE A 10 -10.94 11.27 60.76
N LEU A 11 -11.07 9.94 60.87
CA LEU A 11 -11.76 9.11 59.88
C LEU A 11 -13.26 9.44 59.81
N LEU A 12 -13.92 9.62 60.96
CA LEU A 12 -15.31 10.09 61.03
C LEU A 12 -15.46 11.48 60.42
N GLY A 13 -14.52 12.40 60.66
CA GLY A 13 -14.54 13.76 60.13
C GLY A 13 -14.39 13.80 58.60
N SER A 14 -13.49 13.01 58.01
CA SER A 14 -13.37 12.90 56.55
C SER A 14 -14.58 12.19 55.91
N LEU A 15 -15.14 11.18 56.58
CA LEU A 15 -16.36 10.48 56.14
C LEU A 15 -17.61 11.38 56.22
N LEU A 16 -17.71 12.24 57.24
CA LEU A 16 -18.79 13.21 57.43
C LEU A 16 -18.75 14.32 56.38
N VAL A 17 -17.57 14.80 55.99
CA VAL A 17 -17.39 15.80 54.91
C VAL A 17 -17.77 15.20 53.55
N ALA A 18 -17.32 13.97 53.25
CA ALA A 18 -17.71 13.26 52.03
C ALA A 18 -19.21 12.93 51.99
N ALA A 19 -19.82 12.56 53.12
CA ALA A 19 -21.26 12.29 53.21
C ALA A 19 -22.12 13.55 52.98
N GLY A 20 -21.74 14.69 53.57
CA GLY A 20 -22.41 15.97 53.34
C GLY A 20 -22.29 16.47 51.89
N GLU A 21 -21.18 16.15 51.23
CA GLU A 21 -20.98 16.43 49.80
C GLU A 21 -21.83 15.53 48.90
N VAL A 22 -21.95 14.23 49.22
CA VAL A 22 -22.82 13.29 48.48
C VAL A 22 -24.29 13.64 48.63
N ASP A 23 -24.77 14.00 49.82
CA ASP A 23 -26.17 14.40 50.05
C ASP A 23 -26.54 15.66 49.25
N ARG A 24 -25.61 16.62 49.18
CA ARG A 24 -25.77 17.80 48.33
C ARG A 24 -25.83 17.42 46.85
N LEU A 25 -24.91 16.57 46.37
CA LEU A 25 -24.92 16.10 44.98
C LEU A 25 -26.18 15.31 44.63
N ILE A 26 -26.76 14.56 45.59
CA ILE A 26 -28.05 13.88 45.42
C ILE A 26 -29.18 14.89 45.24
N SER A 27 -29.20 15.96 46.05
CA SER A 27 -30.19 17.03 45.92
C SER A 27 -30.05 17.76 44.58
N ASP A 28 -28.82 18.13 44.22
CA ASP A 28 -28.48 18.82 42.97
C ASP A 28 -28.85 17.99 41.75
N LEU A 29 -28.64 16.67 41.80
CA LEU A 29 -29.08 15.74 40.75
C LEU A 29 -30.61 15.65 40.63
N ARG A 30 -31.36 15.81 41.73
CA ARG A 30 -32.83 15.66 41.73
C ARG A 30 -33.56 16.94 41.36
N GLN A 31 -33.04 18.09 41.78
CA GLN A 31 -33.77 19.36 41.77
C GLN A 31 -33.03 20.49 41.05
N GLY A 32 -31.78 20.27 40.64
CA GLY A 32 -30.98 21.26 39.94
C GLY A 32 -31.49 21.59 38.53
N ASP A 33 -30.99 22.69 37.98
CA ASP A 33 -31.15 23.00 36.56
C ASP A 33 -30.36 22.00 35.68
N LYS A 34 -30.49 22.10 34.36
CA LYS A 34 -29.86 21.16 33.42
C LYS A 34 -28.34 21.04 33.61
N VAL A 35 -27.67 22.16 33.89
CA VAL A 35 -26.21 22.18 34.07
C VAL A 35 -25.85 21.59 35.43
N THR A 36 -26.58 21.98 36.49
CA THR A 36 -26.39 21.48 37.85
C THR A 36 -26.60 19.97 37.93
N ARG A 37 -27.66 19.41 37.34
CA ARG A 37 -27.90 17.95 37.34
C ARG A 37 -26.80 17.20 36.62
N ARG A 38 -26.30 17.73 35.51
CA ARG A 38 -25.20 17.13 34.75
C ARG A 38 -23.91 17.10 35.57
N GLU A 39 -23.56 18.23 36.17
CA GLU A 39 -22.35 18.33 36.99
C GLU A 39 -22.45 17.44 38.23
N ALA A 40 -23.62 17.39 38.87
CA ALA A 40 -23.89 16.48 39.97
C ALA A 40 -23.72 15.00 39.58
N ALA A 41 -24.33 14.57 38.46
CA ALA A 41 -24.17 13.20 37.94
C ALA A 41 -22.70 12.87 37.61
N ARG A 42 -21.97 13.82 37.02
CA ARG A 42 -20.55 13.66 36.70
C ARG A 42 -19.69 13.52 37.96
N SER A 43 -19.92 14.37 38.95
CA SER A 43 -19.19 14.32 40.23
C SER A 43 -19.47 13.01 40.97
N LEU A 44 -20.74 12.57 41.03
CA LEU A 44 -21.10 11.26 41.58
C LEU A 44 -20.42 10.10 40.84
N ALA A 45 -20.20 10.22 39.52
CA ALA A 45 -19.45 9.22 38.77
C ALA A 45 -17.95 9.17 39.13
N LEU A 46 -17.36 10.30 39.50
CA LEU A 46 -15.95 10.40 39.90
C LEU A 46 -15.71 9.88 41.33
N LEU A 47 -16.71 9.96 42.20
CA LEU A 47 -16.62 9.47 43.59
C LEU A 47 -16.56 7.93 43.70
N GLY A 48 -17.02 7.19 42.69
CA GLY A 48 -16.96 5.73 42.69
C GLY A 48 -17.78 5.11 43.84
N PRO A 49 -17.22 4.19 44.65
CA PRO A 49 -17.95 3.50 45.73
C PRO A 49 -18.59 4.43 46.78
N GLU A 50 -17.99 5.60 47.02
CA GLU A 50 -18.49 6.56 48.03
C GLU A 50 -19.86 7.15 47.65
N ALA A 51 -20.24 7.10 46.36
CA ALA A 51 -21.55 7.54 45.88
C ALA A 51 -22.70 6.55 46.14
N LYS A 52 -22.48 5.48 46.94
CA LYS A 52 -23.51 4.47 47.23
C LYS A 52 -24.86 5.05 47.71
N PRO A 53 -24.91 6.07 48.59
CA PRO A 53 -26.19 6.69 48.99
C PRO A 53 -26.97 7.29 47.80
N ALA A 54 -26.30 7.60 46.69
CA ALA A 54 -26.89 8.21 45.52
C ALA A 54 -27.55 7.21 44.55
N VAL A 55 -27.47 5.89 44.78
CA VAL A 55 -27.99 4.87 43.85
C VAL A 55 -29.44 5.16 43.42
N SER A 56 -30.34 5.45 44.37
CA SER A 56 -31.74 5.80 44.06
C SER A 56 -31.86 7.06 43.19
N ALA A 57 -31.03 8.08 43.44
CA ALA A 57 -31.04 9.32 42.65
C ALA A 57 -30.44 9.11 41.25
N LEU A 58 -29.38 8.32 41.14
CA LEU A 58 -28.75 7.94 39.87
C LEU A 58 -29.69 7.10 39.00
N VAL A 59 -30.47 6.20 39.60
CA VAL A 59 -31.52 5.44 38.90
C VAL A 59 -32.56 6.39 38.30
N LYS A 60 -33.02 7.40 39.04
CA LYS A 60 -33.91 8.44 38.49
C LYS A 60 -33.24 9.26 37.37
N GLY A 61 -31.94 9.53 37.50
CA GLY A 61 -31.15 10.21 36.46
C GLY A 61 -31.07 9.44 35.13
N LEU A 62 -31.39 8.14 35.11
CA LEU A 62 -31.53 7.37 33.87
C LEU A 62 -32.81 7.69 33.08
N ASP A 63 -33.71 8.52 33.62
CA ASP A 63 -34.92 9.04 32.96
C ASP A 63 -34.85 10.55 32.70
N ASP A 64 -33.70 11.18 32.92
CA ASP A 64 -33.53 12.63 32.74
C ASP A 64 -33.74 13.06 31.27
N ASP A 65 -34.27 14.28 31.07
CA ASP A 65 -34.48 14.87 29.75
C ASP A 65 -33.15 15.27 29.09
N GLU A 66 -32.09 15.48 29.88
CA GLU A 66 -30.75 15.80 29.41
C GLU A 66 -29.93 14.51 29.19
N GLU A 67 -29.47 14.30 27.94
CA GLU A 67 -28.72 13.09 27.56
C GLU A 67 -27.43 12.93 28.36
N GLN A 68 -26.78 14.04 28.71
CA GLN A 68 -25.53 14.00 29.48
C GLN A 68 -25.76 13.53 30.92
N VAL A 69 -26.90 13.86 31.54
CA VAL A 69 -27.25 13.37 32.88
C VAL A 69 -27.42 11.85 32.83
N PHE A 70 -28.15 11.34 31.85
CA PHE A 70 -28.28 9.90 31.62
C PHE A 70 -26.91 9.19 31.53
N PHE A 71 -26.00 9.71 30.69
CA PHE A 71 -24.69 9.09 30.47
C PHE A 71 -23.84 9.07 31.73
N TRP A 72 -23.84 10.17 32.49
CA TRP A 72 -23.09 10.26 33.73
C TRP A 72 -23.70 9.41 34.84
N SER A 73 -25.04 9.35 34.95
CA SER A 73 -25.72 8.49 35.91
C SER A 73 -25.45 7.01 35.64
N ALA A 74 -25.50 6.57 34.38
CA ALA A 74 -25.11 5.21 34.00
C ALA A 74 -23.63 4.91 34.31
N THR A 75 -22.75 5.89 34.12
CA THR A 75 -21.32 5.76 34.43
C THR A 75 -21.08 5.66 35.93
N ALA A 76 -21.80 6.46 36.74
CA ALA A 76 -21.72 6.39 38.20
C ALA A 76 -22.18 5.03 38.73
N LEU A 77 -23.32 4.52 38.25
CA LEU A 77 -23.79 3.17 38.57
C LEU A 77 -22.78 2.08 38.17
N THR A 78 -22.07 2.28 37.05
CA THR A 78 -20.98 1.37 36.63
C THR A 78 -19.76 1.45 37.55
N ASN A 79 -19.40 2.64 38.03
CA ASN A 79 -18.25 2.85 38.91
C ASN A 79 -18.51 2.43 40.37
N LEU A 80 -19.77 2.36 40.78
CA LEU A 80 -20.19 1.80 42.06
C LEU A 80 -19.98 0.27 42.16
N GLY A 81 -19.97 -0.43 41.01
CA GLY A 81 -19.78 -1.88 41.00
C GLY A 81 -20.85 -2.63 41.81
N PRO A 82 -20.50 -3.57 42.70
CA PRO A 82 -21.46 -4.36 43.48
C PRO A 82 -22.43 -3.53 44.34
N ASP A 83 -22.02 -2.33 44.78
CA ASP A 83 -22.87 -1.47 45.61
C ASP A 83 -24.09 -0.92 44.86
N ALA A 84 -24.08 -0.95 43.52
CA ALA A 84 -25.22 -0.54 42.69
C ALA A 84 -26.26 -1.65 42.47
N HIS A 85 -26.21 -2.78 43.20
CA HIS A 85 -27.13 -3.91 42.99
C HIS A 85 -28.62 -3.54 43.06
N GLU A 86 -29.02 -2.55 43.85
CA GLU A 86 -30.41 -2.05 43.90
C GLU A 86 -30.89 -1.46 42.56
N ALA A 87 -29.97 -0.99 41.71
CA ALA A 87 -30.29 -0.46 40.38
C ALA A 87 -30.55 -1.56 39.32
N THR A 88 -30.26 -2.82 39.63
CA THR A 88 -30.32 -3.95 38.68
C THR A 88 -31.66 -4.05 37.93
N PRO A 89 -32.85 -3.98 38.57
CA PRO A 89 -34.12 -4.09 37.85
C PRO A 89 -34.29 -3.00 36.78
N GLU A 90 -33.84 -1.78 37.11
CA GLU A 90 -34.04 -0.60 36.27
C GLU A 90 -33.03 -0.54 35.12
N LEU A 91 -31.83 -1.08 35.34
CA LEU A 91 -30.83 -1.31 34.29
C LEU A 91 -31.28 -2.41 33.31
N ILE A 92 -31.89 -3.50 33.80
CA ILE A 92 -32.42 -4.60 32.95
C ILE A 92 -33.51 -4.09 32.01
N LYS A 93 -34.46 -3.27 32.48
CA LYS A 93 -35.51 -2.67 31.63
C LYS A 93 -34.93 -1.88 30.45
N ARG A 94 -33.75 -1.27 30.64
CA ARG A 94 -33.05 -0.47 29.62
C ARG A 94 -32.18 -1.28 28.66
N LEU A 95 -32.12 -2.60 28.80
CA LEU A 95 -31.57 -3.48 27.77
C LEU A 95 -32.47 -3.56 26.51
N ARG A 96 -33.74 -3.15 26.63
CA ARG A 96 -34.69 -3.10 25.51
C ARG A 96 -34.16 -2.21 24.38
N ARG A 97 -34.29 -2.67 23.12
CA ARG A 97 -34.06 -1.82 21.94
C ARG A 97 -35.05 -0.65 21.97
N SER A 98 -34.56 0.57 22.21
CA SER A 98 -35.38 1.79 22.28
C SER A 98 -35.43 2.52 20.93
N GLY A 99 -36.26 3.57 20.82
CA GLY A 99 -36.42 4.42 19.63
C GLY A 99 -35.33 5.50 19.43
N ARG A 100 -34.35 5.61 20.33
CA ARG A 100 -33.47 6.79 20.45
C ARG A 100 -32.37 6.89 19.37
N ARG A 101 -31.65 8.01 19.33
CA ARG A 101 -30.52 8.28 18.39
C ARG A 101 -29.23 7.49 18.73
N TYR A 102 -29.09 7.02 19.98
CA TYR A 102 -27.86 6.38 20.52
C TYR A 102 -28.08 4.97 21.09
N ARG A 103 -28.95 4.16 20.47
CA ARG A 103 -29.46 2.89 21.03
C ARG A 103 -28.36 1.88 21.39
N ASP A 104 -27.32 1.77 20.56
CA ASP A 104 -26.24 0.81 20.79
C ASP A 104 -25.33 1.21 21.95
N GLN A 105 -25.10 2.51 22.14
CA GLN A 105 -24.30 3.02 23.25
C GLN A 105 -25.02 2.85 24.59
N VAL A 106 -26.33 3.08 24.61
CA VAL A 106 -27.18 2.85 25.80
C VAL A 106 -27.09 1.38 26.22
N ARG A 107 -27.33 0.46 25.29
CA ARG A 107 -27.29 -0.99 25.58
C ARG A 107 -25.92 -1.42 26.08
N LEU A 108 -24.83 -1.00 25.43
CA LEU A 108 -23.47 -1.35 25.84
C LEU A 108 -23.20 -0.91 27.28
N ARG A 109 -23.59 0.32 27.65
CA ARG A 109 -23.43 0.85 29.00
C ARG A 109 -24.23 0.07 30.05
N MET A 110 -25.48 -0.31 29.73
CA MET A 110 -26.27 -1.14 30.64
C MET A 110 -25.64 -2.52 30.84
N VAL A 111 -25.16 -3.14 29.75
CA VAL A 111 -24.43 -4.43 29.84
C VAL A 111 -23.19 -4.27 30.72
N THR A 112 -22.39 -3.22 30.51
CA THR A 112 -21.18 -2.96 31.33
C THR A 112 -21.52 -2.71 32.80
N ALA A 113 -22.55 -1.91 33.09
CA ALA A 113 -23.00 -1.63 34.45
C ALA A 113 -23.43 -2.91 35.16
N LEU A 114 -24.30 -3.71 34.52
CA LEU A 114 -24.79 -4.98 35.06
C LEU A 114 -23.66 -5.99 35.25
N THR A 115 -22.71 -6.09 34.33
CA THR A 115 -21.52 -6.95 34.49
C THR A 115 -20.66 -6.53 35.69
N ARG A 116 -20.52 -5.21 35.95
CA ARG A 116 -19.74 -4.69 37.09
C ARG A 116 -20.46 -4.79 38.44
N ILE A 117 -21.79 -4.81 38.46
CA ILE A 117 -22.56 -5.17 39.67
C ILE A 117 -22.21 -6.60 40.10
N GLY A 118 -21.97 -7.48 39.14
CA GLY A 118 -21.45 -8.83 39.42
C GLY A 118 -22.53 -9.76 39.99
N PRO A 119 -22.15 -10.72 40.86
CA PRO A 119 -23.02 -11.85 41.23
C PRO A 119 -24.39 -11.47 41.81
N ALA A 120 -24.50 -10.33 42.47
CA ALA A 120 -25.76 -9.85 43.04
C ALA A 120 -26.87 -9.63 41.99
N ALA A 121 -26.50 -9.40 40.72
CA ALA A 121 -27.46 -9.25 39.63
C ALA A 121 -27.92 -10.59 39.02
N ILE A 122 -27.25 -11.72 39.29
CA ILE A 122 -27.50 -13.01 38.64
C ILE A 122 -28.97 -13.47 38.77
N PRO A 123 -29.61 -13.48 39.96
CA PRO A 123 -30.98 -13.97 40.08
C PRO A 123 -31.97 -13.17 39.22
N GLN A 124 -31.81 -11.85 39.17
CA GLN A 124 -32.67 -10.97 38.37
C GLN A 124 -32.37 -11.10 36.87
N LEU A 125 -31.11 -11.32 36.49
CA LEU A 125 -30.73 -11.59 35.10
C LEU A 125 -31.25 -12.94 34.61
N ILE A 126 -31.25 -13.98 35.46
CA ILE A 126 -31.87 -15.27 35.15
C ILE A 126 -33.37 -15.09 34.91
N ALA A 127 -34.08 -14.35 35.78
CA ALA A 127 -35.49 -14.04 35.55
C ALA A 127 -35.72 -13.21 34.28
N ALA A 128 -34.78 -12.33 33.90
CA ALA A 128 -34.87 -11.54 32.68
C ALA A 128 -34.68 -12.35 31.39
N LEU A 129 -34.15 -13.58 31.47
CA LEU A 129 -34.11 -14.52 30.34
C LEU A 129 -35.52 -14.98 29.92
N ASP A 130 -36.52 -14.83 30.79
CA ASP A 130 -37.94 -15.15 30.51
C ASP A 130 -38.75 -13.94 30.05
N ASN A 131 -38.09 -12.80 29.80
CA ASN A 131 -38.80 -11.59 29.43
C ASN A 131 -39.42 -11.68 28.02
N GLU A 132 -40.61 -11.14 27.83
CA GLU A 132 -41.29 -11.04 26.53
C GLU A 132 -40.42 -10.30 25.49
N SER A 133 -39.64 -9.30 25.93
CA SER A 133 -38.75 -8.56 25.05
C SER A 133 -37.47 -9.35 24.72
N GLN A 134 -37.34 -9.74 23.45
CA GLN A 134 -36.14 -10.38 22.87
C GLN A 134 -34.84 -9.62 23.19
N SER A 135 -34.88 -8.29 23.14
CA SER A 135 -33.71 -7.46 23.43
C SER A 135 -33.26 -7.55 24.89
N ILE A 136 -34.21 -7.71 25.82
CA ILE A 136 -33.91 -7.92 27.23
C ILE A 136 -33.33 -9.32 27.42
N ARG A 137 -33.91 -10.36 26.81
CA ARG A 137 -33.37 -11.73 26.87
C ARG A 137 -31.93 -11.81 26.37
N SER A 138 -31.66 -11.27 25.18
CA SER A 138 -30.31 -11.24 24.59
C SER A 138 -29.34 -10.41 25.42
N GLY A 139 -29.78 -9.26 25.95
CA GLY A 139 -28.99 -8.43 26.85
C GLY A 139 -28.61 -9.17 28.13
N ALA A 140 -29.57 -9.84 28.77
CA ALA A 140 -29.36 -10.62 29.98
C ALA A 140 -28.41 -11.80 29.73
N ALA A 141 -28.60 -12.56 28.66
CA ALA A 141 -27.70 -13.64 28.26
C ALA A 141 -26.26 -13.14 28.04
N LYS A 142 -26.09 -12.00 27.38
CA LYS A 142 -24.78 -11.39 27.17
C LYS A 142 -24.11 -10.95 28.48
N VAL A 143 -24.86 -10.37 29.41
CA VAL A 143 -24.35 -9.97 30.73
C VAL A 143 -23.89 -11.20 31.52
N LEU A 144 -24.73 -12.25 31.58
CA LEU A 144 -24.41 -13.51 32.27
C LEU A 144 -23.15 -14.16 31.68
N GLY A 145 -23.02 -14.20 30.36
CA GLY A 145 -21.80 -14.67 29.70
C GLY A 145 -20.56 -13.83 30.05
N ASN A 146 -20.69 -12.51 30.15
CA ASN A 146 -19.57 -11.63 30.53
C ASN A 146 -19.16 -11.80 32.00
N MET A 147 -20.04 -12.31 32.87
CA MET A 147 -19.72 -12.64 34.26
C MET A 147 -18.92 -13.95 34.39
N GLY A 148 -18.82 -14.74 33.30
CA GLY A 148 -18.03 -15.96 33.26
C GLY A 148 -18.50 -17.01 34.27
N SER A 149 -17.56 -17.71 34.90
CA SER A 149 -17.86 -18.83 35.81
C SER A 149 -18.72 -18.48 37.02
N THR A 150 -18.78 -17.19 37.41
CA THR A 150 -19.63 -16.74 38.51
C THR A 150 -21.12 -16.87 38.21
N ALA A 151 -21.51 -16.90 36.93
CA ALA A 151 -22.90 -17.04 36.48
C ALA A 151 -23.32 -18.51 36.23
N HIS A 152 -22.66 -19.49 36.86
CA HIS A 152 -22.94 -20.91 36.62
C HIS A 152 -24.41 -21.32 36.85
N GLU A 153 -25.11 -20.66 37.78
CA GLU A 153 -26.53 -20.91 38.08
C GLU A 153 -27.44 -20.63 36.88
N ALA A 154 -27.00 -19.79 35.92
CA ALA A 154 -27.76 -19.47 34.73
C ALA A 154 -27.68 -20.55 33.64
N ALA A 155 -26.78 -21.54 33.75
CA ALA A 155 -26.52 -22.51 32.69
C ALA A 155 -27.77 -23.30 32.26
N PRO A 156 -28.63 -23.82 33.16
CA PRO A 156 -29.86 -24.52 32.75
C PRO A 156 -30.84 -23.62 31.99
N ARG A 157 -31.00 -22.35 32.39
CA ARG A 157 -31.92 -21.43 31.72
C ARG A 157 -31.37 -20.97 30.37
N LEU A 158 -30.07 -20.72 30.28
CA LEU A 158 -29.40 -20.40 29.00
C LEU A 158 -29.48 -21.56 28.02
N PHE A 159 -29.36 -22.80 28.48
CA PHE A 159 -29.55 -24.00 27.64
C PHE A 159 -30.94 -24.06 27.02
N ALA A 160 -31.98 -23.78 27.81
CA ALA A 160 -33.36 -23.77 27.30
C ALA A 160 -33.59 -22.72 26.19
N LEU A 161 -32.78 -21.64 26.15
CA LEU A 161 -32.85 -20.62 25.10
C LEU A 161 -32.11 -20.99 23.81
N LEU A 162 -31.33 -22.08 23.79
CA LEU A 162 -30.63 -22.52 22.57
C LEU A 162 -31.61 -22.91 21.44
N GLY A 163 -32.80 -23.37 21.82
CA GLY A 163 -33.85 -23.80 20.89
C GLY A 163 -34.91 -22.73 20.59
N ASP A 164 -34.69 -21.48 21.02
CA ASP A 164 -35.61 -20.37 20.72
C ASP A 164 -35.75 -20.20 19.18
N GLU A 165 -36.94 -19.78 18.73
CA GLU A 165 -37.23 -19.54 17.31
C GLU A 165 -36.28 -18.48 16.71
N GLU A 166 -35.80 -17.55 17.54
CA GLU A 166 -34.84 -16.53 17.13
C GLU A 166 -33.39 -17.05 17.19
N ILE A 167 -32.83 -17.38 16.01
CA ILE A 167 -31.46 -17.89 15.84
C ILE A 167 -30.41 -17.04 16.60
N TYR A 168 -30.55 -15.71 16.56
CA TYR A 168 -29.61 -14.79 17.20
C TYR A 168 -29.58 -14.93 18.73
N LEU A 169 -30.73 -15.18 19.36
CA LEU A 169 -30.81 -15.40 20.80
C LEU A 169 -30.15 -16.72 21.18
N GLY A 170 -30.41 -17.78 20.41
CA GLY A 170 -29.78 -19.09 20.60
C GLY A 170 -28.25 -19.00 20.55
N GLU A 171 -27.68 -18.33 19.54
CA GLU A 171 -26.22 -18.11 19.45
C GLU A 171 -25.67 -17.27 20.61
N THR A 172 -26.42 -16.26 21.08
CA THR A 172 -26.04 -15.44 22.24
C THR A 172 -26.02 -16.29 23.52
N ALA A 173 -27.02 -17.14 23.71
CA ALA A 173 -27.10 -18.05 24.85
C ALA A 173 -25.97 -19.11 24.80
N GLY A 174 -25.67 -19.65 23.61
CA GLY A 174 -24.52 -20.54 23.39
C GLY A 174 -23.20 -19.86 23.76
N ALA A 175 -22.95 -18.65 23.24
CA ALA A 175 -21.76 -17.88 23.60
C ALA A 175 -21.66 -17.62 25.11
N ALA A 176 -22.79 -17.38 25.80
CA ALA A 176 -22.82 -17.21 27.25
C ALA A 176 -22.44 -18.50 27.99
N LEU A 177 -22.99 -19.66 27.59
CA LEU A 177 -22.61 -20.96 28.13
C LEU A 177 -21.11 -21.24 27.96
N GLY A 178 -20.55 -20.95 26.78
CA GLY A 178 -19.12 -21.09 26.52
C GLY A 178 -18.24 -20.27 27.47
N LYS A 179 -18.61 -19.01 27.72
CA LYS A 179 -17.89 -18.12 28.64
C LYS A 179 -18.06 -18.47 30.11
N ILE A 180 -19.18 -19.07 30.50
CA ILE A 180 -19.37 -19.61 31.86
C ILE A 180 -18.35 -20.72 32.12
N GLY A 181 -18.00 -21.50 31.09
CA GLY A 181 -16.92 -22.47 31.13
C GLY A 181 -17.37 -23.83 31.71
N PRO A 182 -16.53 -24.52 32.51
CA PRO A 182 -16.75 -25.92 32.90
C PRO A 182 -18.11 -26.26 33.49
N ALA A 183 -18.71 -25.33 34.25
CA ALA A 183 -20.01 -25.54 34.86
C ALA A 183 -21.17 -25.68 33.84
N ALA A 184 -20.99 -25.18 32.61
CA ALA A 184 -21.95 -25.28 31.52
C ALA A 184 -21.66 -26.44 30.54
N HIS A 185 -20.56 -27.19 30.74
CA HIS A 185 -20.19 -28.28 29.84
C HIS A 185 -21.27 -29.37 29.70
N PRO A 186 -21.97 -29.82 30.76
CA PRO A 186 -23.03 -30.81 30.62
C PRO A 186 -24.12 -30.36 29.64
N GLN A 187 -24.56 -29.10 29.74
CA GLN A 187 -25.55 -28.50 28.85
C GLN A 187 -25.04 -28.38 27.41
N VAL A 188 -23.77 -28.02 27.21
CA VAL A 188 -23.19 -27.96 25.87
C VAL A 188 -23.11 -29.35 25.23
N LEU A 189 -22.71 -30.37 26.00
CA LEU A 189 -22.65 -31.76 25.52
C LEU A 189 -24.03 -32.32 25.18
N GLU A 190 -25.04 -32.00 25.98
CA GLU A 190 -26.44 -32.33 25.69
C GLU A 190 -26.92 -31.65 24.41
N ALA A 191 -26.62 -30.36 24.24
CA ALA A 191 -27.02 -29.57 23.07
C ALA A 191 -26.43 -30.12 21.76
N LEU A 192 -25.19 -30.63 21.77
CA LEU A 192 -24.57 -31.28 20.61
C LEU A 192 -25.32 -32.54 20.15
N GLY A 193 -26.02 -33.21 21.08
CA GLY A 193 -26.81 -34.42 20.81
C GLY A 193 -28.24 -34.14 20.33
N SER A 194 -28.65 -32.88 20.25
CA SER A 194 -30.03 -32.53 19.89
C SER A 194 -30.35 -32.80 18.41
N ASP A 195 -31.58 -33.23 18.13
CA ASP A 195 -32.09 -33.34 16.77
C ASP A 195 -32.32 -31.97 16.10
N ASN A 196 -32.48 -30.91 16.90
CA ASN A 196 -32.66 -29.55 16.40
C ASN A 196 -31.32 -28.92 15.99
N GLU A 197 -31.18 -28.55 14.72
CA GLU A 197 -29.95 -27.93 14.21
C GLU A 197 -29.64 -26.55 14.81
N ASN A 198 -30.64 -25.78 15.25
CA ASN A 198 -30.43 -24.51 15.95
C ASN A 198 -29.69 -24.72 17.26
N ILE A 199 -30.09 -25.74 18.02
CA ILE A 199 -29.47 -26.10 19.30
C ILE A 199 -28.03 -26.58 19.06
N ARG A 200 -27.81 -27.44 18.06
CA ARG A 200 -26.45 -27.92 17.70
C ARG A 200 -25.54 -26.77 17.25
N ALA A 201 -26.04 -25.86 16.41
CA ALA A 201 -25.28 -24.71 15.95
C ALA A 201 -24.90 -23.76 17.11
N ALA A 202 -25.82 -23.53 18.05
CA ALA A 202 -25.55 -22.73 19.25
C ALA A 202 -24.56 -23.43 20.20
N ALA A 203 -24.60 -24.76 20.29
CA ALA A 203 -23.62 -25.55 21.02
C ALA A 203 -22.21 -25.43 20.42
N ALA A 204 -22.10 -25.45 19.08
CA ALA A 204 -20.83 -25.19 18.39
C ALA A 204 -20.30 -23.78 18.72
N VAL A 205 -21.16 -22.76 18.68
CA VAL A 205 -20.80 -21.40 19.11
C VAL A 205 -20.30 -21.39 20.55
N ALA A 206 -20.97 -22.09 21.47
CA ALA A 206 -20.55 -22.19 22.87
C ALA A 206 -19.11 -22.71 22.99
N ILE A 207 -18.77 -23.76 22.24
CA ILE A 207 -17.41 -24.33 22.23
C ILE A 207 -16.39 -23.29 21.78
N GLY A 208 -16.68 -22.51 20.75
CA GLY A 208 -15.77 -21.46 20.26
C GLY A 208 -15.42 -20.37 21.30
N TRP A 209 -16.23 -20.20 22.35
CA TRP A 209 -15.96 -19.26 23.45
C TRP A 209 -15.25 -19.88 24.65
N MET A 210 -14.94 -21.18 24.61
CA MET A 210 -14.20 -21.87 25.67
C MET A 210 -12.71 -21.51 25.64
N SER A 211 -12.08 -21.47 26.82
CA SER A 211 -10.67 -21.10 26.95
C SER A 211 -9.68 -22.20 26.54
N GLN A 212 -10.09 -23.46 26.54
CA GLN A 212 -9.23 -24.60 26.22
C GLN A 212 -10.01 -25.71 25.51
N PRO A 213 -9.33 -26.51 24.66
CA PRO A 213 -9.91 -27.72 24.10
C PRO A 213 -10.15 -28.72 25.23
N GLY A 214 -11.39 -29.20 25.31
CA GLY A 214 -11.82 -30.19 26.29
C GLY A 214 -12.73 -31.22 25.66
N GLU A 215 -13.43 -31.97 26.51
CA GLU A 215 -14.40 -32.98 26.07
C GLU A 215 -15.48 -32.42 25.11
N PRO A 216 -16.06 -31.22 25.32
CA PRO A 216 -17.00 -30.64 24.35
C PRO A 216 -16.42 -30.47 22.94
N ALA A 217 -15.17 -30.04 22.82
CA ALA A 217 -14.52 -29.85 21.52
C ALA A 217 -14.26 -31.19 20.82
N LYS A 218 -13.82 -32.22 21.56
CA LYS A 218 -13.66 -33.58 21.02
C LYS A 218 -14.98 -34.18 20.57
N ARG A 219 -16.05 -33.97 21.35
CA ARG A 219 -17.39 -34.44 21.02
C ARG A 219 -17.95 -33.74 19.78
N LEU A 220 -17.72 -32.43 19.64
CA LEU A 220 -18.06 -31.68 18.44
C LEU A 220 -17.29 -32.18 17.23
N ALA A 221 -15.97 -32.39 17.33
CA ALA A 221 -15.15 -32.93 16.24
C ALA A 221 -15.72 -34.25 15.70
N LYS A 222 -16.04 -35.20 16.59
CA LYS A 222 -16.69 -36.47 16.22
C LYS A 222 -18.08 -36.28 15.60
N ARG A 223 -18.85 -35.28 16.07
CA ARG A 223 -20.18 -34.99 15.52
C ARG A 223 -20.08 -34.45 14.09
N LEU A 224 -19.09 -33.61 13.80
CA LEU A 224 -18.92 -32.99 12.48
C LEU A 224 -18.63 -34.00 11.36
N GLU A 225 -18.09 -35.18 11.69
CA GLU A 225 -17.88 -36.27 10.72
C GLU A 225 -19.18 -36.74 10.03
N VAL A 226 -20.33 -36.57 10.69
CA VAL A 226 -21.64 -37.04 10.22
C VAL A 226 -22.70 -35.94 10.23
N GLU A 227 -22.31 -34.67 10.35
CA GLU A 227 -23.26 -33.56 10.48
C GLU A 227 -23.83 -33.13 9.12
N PRO A 228 -25.16 -33.23 8.89
CA PRO A 228 -25.76 -32.88 7.61
C PRO A 228 -25.92 -31.36 7.40
N SER A 229 -25.98 -30.57 8.47
CA SER A 229 -26.26 -29.13 8.36
C SER A 229 -24.98 -28.34 8.09
N SER A 230 -24.90 -27.70 6.92
CA SER A 230 -23.73 -26.88 6.55
C SER A 230 -23.48 -25.72 7.52
N ARG A 231 -24.54 -25.21 8.16
CA ARG A 231 -24.42 -24.15 9.17
C ARG A 231 -23.76 -24.66 10.44
N VAL A 232 -24.18 -25.84 10.92
CA VAL A 232 -23.57 -26.49 12.09
C VAL A 232 -22.12 -26.83 11.77
N THR A 233 -21.82 -27.34 10.58
CA THR A 233 -20.45 -27.63 10.14
C THR A 233 -19.58 -26.39 10.11
N ALA A 234 -20.05 -25.27 9.54
CA ALA A 234 -19.30 -24.02 9.53
C ALA A 234 -19.02 -23.49 10.95
N ASN A 235 -20.06 -23.36 11.78
CA ASN A 235 -19.90 -22.91 13.18
C ASN A 235 -19.01 -23.88 13.98
N GLY A 236 -19.09 -25.16 13.68
CA GLY A 236 -18.29 -26.21 14.32
C GLY A 236 -16.81 -26.10 13.97
N LEU A 237 -16.46 -25.96 12.69
CA LEU A 237 -15.08 -25.75 12.26
C LEU A 237 -14.52 -24.44 12.83
N GLU A 238 -15.28 -23.34 12.77
CA GLU A 238 -14.91 -22.06 13.38
C GLU A 238 -14.57 -22.23 14.88
N ALA A 239 -15.42 -22.96 15.61
CA ALA A 239 -15.23 -23.23 17.03
C ALA A 239 -13.97 -24.06 17.31
N LEU A 240 -13.75 -25.15 16.57
CA LEU A 240 -12.58 -26.02 16.74
C LEU A 240 -11.27 -25.30 16.37
N ASN A 241 -11.29 -24.48 15.32
CA ASN A 241 -10.18 -23.61 14.93
C ASN A 241 -9.82 -22.65 16.06
N ARG A 242 -10.83 -21.97 16.63
CA ARG A 242 -10.65 -20.95 17.67
C ARG A 242 -10.15 -21.53 18.99
N VAL A 243 -10.68 -22.67 19.40
CA VAL A 243 -10.27 -23.36 20.63
C VAL A 243 -8.89 -24.01 20.47
N GLY A 244 -8.47 -24.30 19.24
CA GLY A 244 -7.14 -24.82 18.93
C GLY A 244 -7.03 -26.32 19.12
N LEU A 245 -7.86 -27.10 18.43
CA LEU A 245 -7.69 -28.56 18.38
C LEU A 245 -6.34 -28.93 17.73
N PRO A 246 -5.66 -30.00 18.21
CA PRO A 246 -4.47 -30.53 17.57
C PRO A 246 -4.70 -30.91 16.10
N GLY A 247 -3.69 -30.70 15.25
CA GLY A 247 -3.82 -30.87 13.82
C GLY A 247 -4.12 -32.30 13.35
N ASP A 248 -3.68 -33.32 14.08
CA ASP A 248 -4.02 -34.72 13.83
C ASP A 248 -5.53 -35.01 13.93
N GLN A 249 -6.24 -34.27 14.79
CA GLN A 249 -7.70 -34.37 14.94
C GLN A 249 -8.45 -33.41 14.01
N LEU A 250 -7.85 -32.28 13.64
CA LEU A 250 -8.52 -31.25 12.84
C LEU A 250 -8.37 -31.51 11.32
N LEU A 251 -7.23 -32.02 10.86
CA LEU A 251 -6.96 -32.30 9.44
C LEU A 251 -8.02 -33.20 8.78
N PRO A 252 -8.45 -34.32 9.40
CA PRO A 252 -9.51 -35.18 8.83
C PRO A 252 -10.85 -34.45 8.63
N LEU A 253 -11.11 -33.37 9.36
CA LEU A 253 -12.31 -32.55 9.21
C LEU A 253 -12.12 -31.43 8.19
N LEU A 254 -10.95 -30.79 8.16
CA LEU A 254 -10.67 -29.65 7.28
C LEU A 254 -10.46 -30.06 5.82
N LEU A 255 -9.76 -31.16 5.55
CA LEU A 255 -9.42 -31.55 4.18
C LEU A 255 -10.65 -31.88 3.33
N PRO A 256 -11.64 -32.67 3.80
CA PRO A 256 -12.88 -32.88 3.06
C PRO A 256 -13.72 -31.60 2.95
N ALA A 257 -13.69 -30.75 3.99
CA ALA A 257 -14.46 -29.51 4.03
C ALA A 257 -14.03 -28.47 2.97
N LEU A 258 -12.83 -28.59 2.39
CA LEU A 258 -12.40 -27.79 1.24
C LEU A 258 -13.26 -28.03 -0.02
N ASP A 259 -13.87 -29.20 -0.14
CA ASP A 259 -14.72 -29.61 -1.27
C ASP A 259 -16.22 -29.49 -0.97
N HIS A 260 -16.58 -28.92 0.18
CA HIS A 260 -17.98 -28.81 0.60
C HIS A 260 -18.75 -27.74 -0.22
N ASP A 261 -20.02 -27.99 -0.54
CA ASP A 261 -20.85 -27.08 -1.37
C ASP A 261 -21.07 -25.69 -0.74
N GLY A 262 -21.21 -25.63 0.59
CA GLY A 262 -21.36 -24.39 1.34
C GLY A 262 -20.08 -23.53 1.42
N ASP A 263 -20.15 -22.30 0.93
CA ASP A 263 -19.04 -21.33 0.89
C ASP A 263 -18.41 -21.07 2.27
N ARG A 264 -19.24 -20.93 3.31
CA ARG A 264 -18.76 -20.68 4.67
C ARG A 264 -17.96 -21.87 5.21
N VAL A 265 -18.34 -23.10 4.86
CA VAL A 265 -17.62 -24.31 5.29
C VAL A 265 -16.24 -24.36 4.64
N ARG A 266 -16.15 -24.09 3.33
CA ARG A 266 -14.84 -24.01 2.64
C ARG A 266 -13.96 -22.91 3.22
N HIS A 267 -14.55 -21.77 3.56
CA HIS A 267 -13.83 -20.66 4.19
C HIS A 267 -13.22 -21.06 5.55
N GLU A 268 -14.01 -21.69 6.42
CA GLU A 268 -13.52 -22.16 7.73
C GLU A 268 -12.50 -23.30 7.60
N ALA A 269 -12.63 -24.14 6.57
CA ALA A 269 -11.63 -25.16 6.26
C ALA A 269 -10.27 -24.53 5.90
N MET A 270 -10.27 -23.53 5.03
CA MET A 270 -9.06 -22.78 4.66
C MET A 270 -8.43 -22.06 5.85
N ASN A 271 -9.24 -21.37 6.67
CA ASN A 271 -8.75 -20.69 7.87
C ASN A 271 -8.18 -21.69 8.87
N GLY A 272 -8.86 -22.82 9.06
CA GLY A 272 -8.43 -23.89 9.95
C GLY A 272 -7.05 -24.41 9.59
N LEU A 273 -6.81 -24.71 8.31
CA LEU A 273 -5.51 -25.20 7.82
C LEU A 273 -4.38 -24.20 8.10
N LEU A 274 -4.64 -22.89 7.96
CA LEU A 274 -3.67 -21.84 8.23
C LEU A 274 -3.45 -21.57 9.73
N SER A 275 -4.40 -21.96 10.57
CA SER A 275 -4.37 -21.76 12.02
C SER A 275 -3.97 -23.00 12.84
N LEU A 276 -3.57 -24.09 12.17
CA LEU A 276 -3.16 -25.35 12.82
C LEU A 276 -2.03 -25.14 13.83
N ARG A 277 -2.12 -25.84 14.97
CA ARG A 277 -1.09 -25.87 16.02
C ARG A 277 -0.47 -27.27 16.13
N PRO A 278 0.85 -27.41 16.35
CA PRO A 278 1.82 -26.32 16.51
C PRO A 278 2.14 -25.57 15.22
N ASP A 279 2.05 -26.20 14.04
CA ASP A 279 2.33 -25.54 12.75
C ASP A 279 1.41 -26.00 11.62
N SER A 280 1.17 -25.12 10.65
CA SER A 280 0.40 -25.40 9.42
C SER A 280 1.12 -26.35 8.44
N ARG A 281 2.40 -26.67 8.70
CA ARG A 281 3.20 -27.64 7.94
C ARG A 281 2.54 -29.02 7.80
N ALA A 282 1.76 -29.46 8.79
CA ALA A 282 1.09 -30.75 8.74
C ALA A 282 0.09 -30.89 7.57
N ALA A 283 -0.41 -29.77 7.05
CA ALA A 283 -1.29 -29.75 5.86
C ALA A 283 -0.51 -29.93 4.55
N VAL A 284 0.79 -29.67 4.53
CA VAL A 284 1.61 -29.58 3.30
C VAL A 284 1.57 -30.88 2.48
N PRO A 285 1.78 -32.09 3.04
CA PRO A 285 1.72 -33.33 2.25
C PRO A 285 0.36 -33.54 1.56
N HIS A 286 -0.73 -33.21 2.24
CA HIS A 286 -2.09 -33.34 1.72
C HIS A 286 -2.39 -32.33 0.62
N LEU A 287 -1.90 -31.09 0.77
CA LEU A 287 -2.02 -30.07 -0.27
C LEU A 287 -1.17 -30.41 -1.50
N VAL A 288 0.01 -31.02 -1.31
CA VAL A 288 0.86 -31.54 -2.39
C VAL A 288 0.16 -32.65 -3.18
N GLU A 289 -0.52 -33.58 -2.50
CA GLU A 289 -1.36 -34.59 -3.15
C GLU A 289 -2.50 -33.93 -3.95
N ARG A 290 -3.16 -32.93 -3.38
CA ARG A 290 -4.25 -32.18 -4.03
C ARG A 290 -3.79 -31.41 -5.27
N LEU A 291 -2.53 -30.98 -5.35
CA LEU A 291 -1.94 -30.41 -6.58
C LEU A 291 -1.93 -31.44 -7.73
N GLY A 292 -1.88 -32.74 -7.44
CA GLY A 292 -1.95 -33.80 -8.44
C GLY A 292 -3.36 -34.10 -8.96
N ASN A 293 -4.40 -33.44 -8.44
CA ASN A 293 -5.78 -33.68 -8.85
C ASN A 293 -6.08 -33.10 -10.25
N GLY A 294 -6.92 -33.80 -11.02
CA GLY A 294 -7.35 -33.36 -12.36
C GLY A 294 -8.17 -32.06 -12.37
N ASP A 295 -8.82 -31.71 -11.25
CA ASP A 295 -9.65 -30.51 -11.13
C ASP A 295 -8.82 -29.20 -10.95
N PRO A 296 -8.87 -28.25 -11.91
CA PRO A 296 -8.15 -26.98 -11.82
C PRO A 296 -8.52 -26.11 -10.60
N ALA A 297 -9.77 -26.16 -10.14
CA ALA A 297 -10.20 -25.38 -8.98
C ALA A 297 -9.52 -25.88 -7.71
N LYS A 298 -9.40 -27.21 -7.56
CA LYS A 298 -8.71 -27.85 -6.42
C LYS A 298 -7.22 -27.55 -6.42
N ARG A 299 -6.58 -27.59 -7.59
CA ARG A 299 -5.16 -27.23 -7.73
C ARG A 299 -4.92 -25.76 -7.37
N SER A 300 -5.73 -24.85 -7.91
CA SER A 300 -5.61 -23.42 -7.63
C SER A 300 -5.78 -23.11 -6.14
N GLN A 301 -6.74 -23.76 -5.48
CA GLN A 301 -6.93 -23.64 -4.03
C GLN A 301 -5.72 -24.17 -3.25
N ALA A 302 -5.16 -25.32 -3.64
CA ALA A 302 -3.97 -25.89 -3.00
C ALA A 302 -2.74 -24.98 -3.18
N ILE A 303 -2.51 -24.44 -4.38
CA ILE A 303 -1.43 -23.47 -4.66
C ILE A 303 -1.55 -22.25 -3.74
N ASN A 304 -2.75 -21.67 -3.63
CA ASN A 304 -2.98 -20.49 -2.79
C ASN A 304 -2.71 -20.79 -1.31
N LEU A 305 -3.20 -21.93 -0.81
CA LEU A 305 -2.98 -22.34 0.58
C LEU A 305 -1.51 -22.57 0.89
N LEU A 306 -0.77 -23.25 -0.02
CA LEU A 306 0.67 -23.46 0.14
C LEU A 306 1.44 -22.14 0.20
N GLY A 307 1.08 -21.16 -0.65
CA GLY A 307 1.64 -19.82 -0.57
C GLY A 307 1.35 -19.13 0.77
N ARG A 308 0.10 -19.19 1.25
CA ARG A 308 -0.32 -18.57 2.52
C ARG A 308 0.28 -19.24 3.78
N ILE A 309 0.63 -20.53 3.71
CA ILE A 309 1.40 -21.21 4.76
C ILE A 309 2.80 -20.59 4.90
N GLY A 310 3.40 -20.12 3.79
CA GLY A 310 4.68 -19.42 3.81
C GLY A 310 5.87 -20.39 3.93
N PRO A 311 6.94 -20.05 4.69
CA PRO A 311 8.19 -20.81 4.71
C PRO A 311 8.04 -22.29 5.08
N ASP A 312 7.04 -22.65 5.88
CA ASP A 312 6.76 -24.03 6.29
C ASP A 312 6.31 -24.93 5.13
N ALA A 313 5.88 -24.34 4.01
CA ALA A 313 5.52 -25.05 2.78
C ALA A 313 6.71 -25.26 1.83
N GLY A 314 7.96 -25.06 2.28
CA GLY A 314 9.17 -25.29 1.47
C GLY A 314 9.22 -26.67 0.79
N ASP A 315 8.76 -27.72 1.47
CA ASP A 315 8.73 -29.10 0.94
C ASP A 315 7.80 -29.26 -0.28
N ALA A 316 6.87 -28.32 -0.51
CA ALA A 316 5.96 -28.35 -1.65
C ALA A 316 6.54 -27.75 -2.94
N VAL A 317 7.66 -27.02 -2.84
CA VAL A 317 8.24 -26.25 -3.96
C VAL A 317 8.59 -27.14 -5.17
N PRO A 318 9.19 -28.33 -5.02
CA PRO A 318 9.44 -29.21 -6.17
C PRO A 318 8.17 -29.57 -6.94
N ARG A 319 7.05 -29.78 -6.23
CA ARG A 319 5.77 -30.08 -6.86
C ARG A 319 5.17 -28.85 -7.55
N LEU A 320 5.29 -27.67 -6.94
CA LEU A 320 4.88 -26.40 -7.56
C LEU A 320 5.66 -26.12 -8.86
N ILE A 321 6.98 -26.40 -8.89
CA ILE A 321 7.80 -26.27 -10.10
C ILE A 321 7.35 -27.26 -11.18
N THR A 322 7.05 -28.51 -10.80
CA THR A 322 6.51 -29.50 -11.74
C THR A 322 5.19 -29.02 -12.34
N GLN A 323 4.30 -28.47 -11.51
CA GLN A 323 2.99 -27.96 -11.94
C GLN A 323 3.12 -26.73 -12.85
N LEU A 324 4.06 -25.83 -12.55
CA LEU A 324 4.38 -24.68 -13.40
C LEU A 324 4.69 -25.09 -14.85
N GLY A 325 5.37 -26.22 -15.06
CA GLY A 325 5.69 -26.72 -16.40
C GLY A 325 4.51 -27.34 -17.17
N GLN A 326 3.44 -27.72 -16.49
CA GLN A 326 2.31 -28.47 -17.04
C GLN A 326 1.02 -27.65 -17.16
N ALA A 327 0.93 -26.54 -16.45
CA ALA A 327 -0.31 -25.79 -16.28
C ALA A 327 -0.51 -24.64 -17.29
N ALA A 328 -1.75 -24.16 -17.39
CA ALA A 328 -2.12 -22.97 -18.15
C ALA A 328 -1.56 -21.69 -17.52
N GLU A 329 -1.48 -20.60 -18.29
CA GLU A 329 -0.79 -19.36 -17.92
C GLU A 329 -1.23 -18.75 -16.57
N GLU A 330 -2.53 -18.79 -16.27
CA GLU A 330 -3.09 -18.31 -14.99
C GLU A 330 -2.59 -19.14 -13.79
N GLU A 331 -2.58 -20.46 -13.93
CA GLU A 331 -2.12 -21.38 -12.89
C GLU A 331 -0.59 -21.30 -12.73
N GLN A 332 0.15 -21.04 -13.82
CA GLN A 332 1.57 -20.75 -13.74
C GLN A 332 1.86 -19.50 -12.92
N ALA A 333 1.07 -18.43 -13.09
CA ALA A 333 1.19 -17.23 -12.29
C ALA A 333 0.93 -17.51 -10.80
N ALA A 334 -0.08 -18.32 -10.50
CA ALA A 334 -0.37 -18.74 -9.12
C ALA A 334 0.79 -19.54 -8.51
N CYS A 335 1.40 -20.49 -9.25
CA CYS A 335 2.56 -21.25 -8.76
C CYS A 335 3.75 -20.34 -8.45
N ARG A 336 4.04 -19.35 -9.31
CA ARG A 336 5.10 -18.36 -9.05
C ARG A 336 4.81 -17.55 -7.79
N GLN A 337 3.58 -17.03 -7.68
CA GLN A 337 3.17 -16.25 -6.51
C GLN A 337 3.27 -17.06 -5.21
N ALA A 338 2.89 -18.34 -5.24
CA ALA A 338 3.03 -19.23 -4.08
C ALA A 338 4.50 -19.41 -3.69
N MET A 339 5.40 -19.65 -4.66
CA MET A 339 6.84 -19.75 -4.38
C MET A 339 7.42 -18.45 -3.81
N VAL A 340 6.95 -17.29 -4.27
CA VAL A 340 7.33 -15.98 -3.72
C VAL A 340 6.85 -15.83 -2.27
N GLN A 341 5.63 -16.25 -1.95
CA GLN A 341 5.09 -16.20 -0.59
C GLN A 341 5.77 -17.20 0.37
N ILE A 342 6.21 -18.36 -0.14
CA ILE A 342 7.06 -19.31 0.61
C ILE A 342 8.42 -18.67 0.96
N GLY A 343 8.92 -17.77 0.11
CA GLY A 343 10.07 -16.92 0.42
C GLY A 343 11.40 -17.67 0.35
N GLN A 344 12.28 -17.43 1.34
CA GLN A 344 13.64 -17.99 1.35
C GLN A 344 13.68 -19.52 1.21
N ALA A 345 12.69 -20.23 1.75
CA ALA A 345 12.61 -21.69 1.69
C ALA A 345 12.45 -22.23 0.25
N ALA A 346 11.95 -21.42 -0.69
CA ALA A 346 11.80 -21.82 -2.10
C ALA A 346 13.10 -21.69 -2.91
N VAL A 347 14.06 -20.89 -2.45
CA VAL A 347 15.28 -20.56 -3.22
C VAL A 347 16.09 -21.79 -3.63
N PRO A 348 16.38 -22.79 -2.77
CA PRO A 348 17.20 -23.94 -3.15
C PRO A 348 16.61 -24.75 -4.31
N GLU A 349 15.30 -24.98 -4.31
CA GLU A 349 14.61 -25.75 -5.34
C GLU A 349 14.47 -24.96 -6.65
N ILE A 350 14.25 -23.63 -6.55
CA ILE A 350 14.27 -22.74 -7.73
C ILE A 350 15.65 -22.80 -8.41
N LEU A 351 16.75 -22.74 -7.64
CA LEU A 351 18.10 -22.85 -8.18
C LEU A 351 18.36 -24.23 -8.81
N THR A 352 17.94 -25.31 -8.14
CA THR A 352 18.06 -26.68 -8.66
C THR A 352 17.35 -26.85 -10.01
N SER A 353 16.21 -26.19 -10.22
CA SER A 353 15.47 -26.23 -11.49
C SER A 353 16.25 -25.67 -12.69
N ALA A 354 17.25 -24.80 -12.43
CA ALA A 354 18.08 -24.19 -13.46
C ALA A 354 19.38 -24.97 -13.74
N LYS A 355 19.71 -25.99 -12.94
CA LYS A 355 21.00 -26.68 -12.98
C LYS A 355 21.38 -27.22 -14.37
N SER A 356 20.41 -27.82 -15.07
CA SER A 356 20.62 -28.40 -16.42
C SER A 356 20.22 -27.47 -17.57
N GLN A 357 19.82 -26.22 -17.28
CA GLN A 357 19.39 -25.28 -18.31
C GLN A 357 20.59 -24.59 -18.98
N PRO A 358 20.56 -24.42 -20.32
CA PRO A 358 21.56 -23.62 -21.00
C PRO A 358 21.58 -22.18 -20.48
N LEU A 359 22.77 -21.62 -20.23
CA LEU A 359 22.93 -20.28 -19.66
C LEU A 359 22.18 -19.20 -20.45
N GLY A 360 22.15 -19.30 -21.79
CA GLY A 360 21.42 -18.35 -22.65
C GLY A 360 19.90 -18.32 -22.46
N LYS A 361 19.30 -19.34 -21.82
CA LYS A 361 17.87 -19.32 -21.45
C LYS A 361 17.62 -18.66 -20.10
N LEU A 362 18.65 -18.44 -19.30
CA LEU A 362 18.57 -17.80 -17.99
C LEU A 362 18.74 -16.29 -18.17
N SER A 363 17.64 -15.61 -18.47
CA SER A 363 17.58 -14.15 -18.54
C SER A 363 16.80 -13.58 -17.34
N GLY A 364 16.82 -12.25 -17.18
CA GLY A 364 15.99 -11.56 -16.18
C GLY A 364 14.47 -11.78 -16.39
N GLU A 365 14.06 -12.26 -17.56
CA GLU A 365 12.66 -12.58 -17.87
C GLU A 365 12.29 -14.04 -17.55
N SER A 366 13.29 -14.89 -17.30
CA SER A 366 13.04 -16.26 -16.85
C SER A 366 12.20 -16.26 -15.57
N TRP A 367 11.29 -17.22 -15.47
CA TRP A 367 10.40 -17.29 -14.30
C TRP A 367 11.21 -17.43 -13.01
N GLN A 368 12.34 -18.13 -13.05
CA GLN A 368 13.23 -18.29 -11.90
C GLN A 368 13.80 -16.94 -11.45
N ALA A 369 14.34 -16.16 -12.38
CA ALA A 369 14.92 -14.86 -12.07
C ALA A 369 13.88 -13.87 -11.54
N ARG A 370 12.65 -13.91 -12.09
CA ARG A 370 11.52 -13.13 -11.59
C ARG A 370 11.14 -13.54 -10.17
N CYS A 371 10.94 -14.84 -9.91
CA CYS A 371 10.64 -15.34 -8.56
C CYS A 371 11.71 -14.93 -7.55
N LEU A 372 13.00 -15.10 -7.87
CA LEU A 372 14.09 -14.72 -6.98
C LEU A 372 14.13 -13.20 -6.72
N GLY A 373 13.87 -12.39 -7.75
CA GLY A 373 13.77 -10.93 -7.62
C GLY A 373 12.61 -10.50 -6.73
N GLU A 374 11.44 -11.15 -6.86
CA GLU A 374 10.23 -10.87 -6.08
C GLU A 374 10.32 -11.35 -4.62
N ILE A 375 11.02 -12.46 -4.34
CA ILE A 375 11.39 -12.86 -2.97
C ILE A 375 12.28 -11.77 -2.32
N GLY A 376 13.08 -11.08 -3.13
CA GLY A 376 13.82 -9.90 -2.72
C GLY A 376 14.96 -10.20 -1.76
N LEU A 377 15.18 -9.30 -0.78
CA LEU A 377 16.33 -9.38 0.14
C LEU A 377 16.37 -10.67 0.97
N GLN A 378 15.24 -11.34 1.18
CA GLN A 378 15.18 -12.62 1.90
C GLN A 378 15.90 -13.76 1.16
N ALA A 379 16.01 -13.67 -0.17
CA ALA A 379 16.73 -14.66 -0.95
C ALA A 379 18.26 -14.48 -0.86
N ALA A 380 18.75 -13.29 -0.53
CA ALA A 380 20.18 -12.96 -0.62
C ALA A 380 21.12 -13.90 0.16
N PRO A 381 20.81 -14.34 1.40
CA PRO A 381 21.66 -15.30 2.11
C PRO A 381 21.71 -16.67 1.42
N ALA A 382 20.57 -17.17 0.94
CA ALA A 382 20.49 -18.46 0.25
C ALA A 382 21.20 -18.42 -1.12
N LEU A 383 21.05 -17.30 -1.86
CA LEU A 383 21.76 -17.09 -3.13
C LEU A 383 23.27 -16.99 -2.92
N ALA A 384 23.73 -16.25 -1.90
CA ALA A 384 25.15 -16.16 -1.58
C ALA A 384 25.74 -17.52 -1.18
N ALA A 385 24.99 -18.34 -0.43
CA ALA A 385 25.41 -19.70 -0.05
C ALA A 385 25.48 -20.67 -1.25
N ALA A 386 24.74 -20.40 -2.32
CA ALA A 386 24.76 -21.19 -3.54
C ALA A 386 25.95 -20.85 -4.46
N LEU A 387 26.63 -19.72 -4.24
CA LEU A 387 27.79 -19.31 -5.05
C LEU A 387 29.03 -20.13 -4.70
N LYS A 388 29.21 -21.26 -5.40
CA LYS A 388 30.39 -22.13 -5.29
C LYS A 388 31.20 -22.03 -6.58
N ALA A 389 32.37 -21.38 -6.52
CA ALA A 389 33.19 -21.08 -7.70
C ALA A 389 33.68 -22.32 -8.46
N GLU A 390 33.72 -23.49 -7.81
CA GLU A 390 34.04 -24.78 -8.42
C GLU A 390 32.92 -25.32 -9.33
N GLN A 391 31.72 -24.74 -9.27
CA GLN A 391 30.54 -25.17 -10.03
C GLN A 391 30.20 -24.16 -11.12
N ALA A 392 30.23 -24.61 -12.37
CA ALA A 392 29.91 -23.81 -13.55
C ALA A 392 28.62 -24.30 -14.21
N ASP A 393 27.50 -24.23 -13.49
CA ASP A 393 26.19 -24.64 -13.97
C ASP A 393 25.14 -23.51 -13.92
N GLY A 394 23.96 -23.77 -14.47
CA GLY A 394 22.89 -22.77 -14.54
C GLY A 394 22.36 -22.33 -13.17
N SER A 395 22.55 -23.13 -12.10
CA SER A 395 22.10 -22.75 -10.75
C SER A 395 22.96 -21.62 -10.18
N VAL A 396 24.28 -21.70 -10.38
CA VAL A 396 25.22 -20.66 -9.93
C VAL A 396 25.05 -19.38 -10.75
N TYR A 397 24.85 -19.52 -12.06
CA TYR A 397 24.58 -18.37 -12.93
C TYR A 397 23.27 -17.65 -12.52
N LEU A 398 22.21 -18.42 -12.27
CA LEU A 398 20.93 -17.89 -11.78
C LEU A 398 21.08 -17.23 -10.41
N ALA A 399 21.95 -17.75 -9.53
CA ALA A 399 22.22 -17.12 -8.24
C ALA A 399 22.86 -15.73 -8.40
N LEU A 400 23.84 -15.58 -9.30
CA LEU A 400 24.44 -14.28 -9.63
C LEU A 400 23.40 -13.31 -10.24
N LEU A 401 22.58 -13.79 -11.17
CA LEU A 401 21.50 -13.01 -11.78
C LEU A 401 20.45 -12.57 -10.75
N GLY A 402 20.07 -13.45 -9.82
CA GLY A 402 19.17 -13.12 -8.71
C GLY A 402 19.77 -12.03 -7.82
N LEU A 403 21.04 -12.14 -7.45
CA LEU A 403 21.74 -11.13 -6.64
C LEU A 403 21.85 -9.78 -7.36
N LYS A 404 22.05 -9.77 -8.69
CA LYS A 404 21.99 -8.56 -9.52
C LYS A 404 20.62 -7.90 -9.41
N ASN A 405 19.53 -8.66 -9.62
CA ASN A 405 18.16 -8.13 -9.60
C ASN A 405 17.75 -7.62 -8.21
N ILE A 406 18.18 -8.30 -7.14
CA ILE A 406 17.89 -7.89 -5.76
C ILE A 406 18.72 -6.66 -5.34
N ALA A 407 19.89 -6.45 -5.94
CA ALA A 407 20.85 -5.41 -5.58
C ALA A 407 21.21 -5.43 -4.07
N ALA A 408 21.42 -6.64 -3.52
CA ALA A 408 21.66 -6.84 -2.10
C ALA A 408 22.99 -6.22 -1.63
N LYS A 409 22.94 -5.15 -0.82
CA LYS A 409 24.14 -4.38 -0.39
C LYS A 409 25.00 -5.06 0.70
N SER A 410 24.90 -6.38 0.86
CA SER A 410 25.59 -7.14 1.91
C SER A 410 27.08 -7.35 1.62
N ALA A 411 27.93 -7.22 2.64
CA ALA A 411 29.36 -7.53 2.53
C ALA A 411 29.62 -9.01 2.24
N ALA A 412 28.82 -9.90 2.85
CA ALA A 412 28.91 -11.34 2.60
C ALA A 412 28.55 -11.69 1.15
N VAL A 413 27.51 -11.06 0.60
CA VAL A 413 27.14 -11.20 -0.82
C VAL A 413 28.30 -10.77 -1.72
N ARG A 414 28.90 -9.61 -1.45
CA ARG A 414 30.06 -9.14 -2.24
C ARG A 414 31.24 -10.11 -2.16
N GLN A 415 31.55 -10.63 -0.97
CA GLN A 415 32.62 -11.62 -0.80
C GLN A 415 32.35 -12.92 -1.57
N ALA A 416 31.10 -13.38 -1.62
CA ALA A 416 30.71 -14.57 -2.37
C ALA A 416 30.81 -14.38 -3.90
N ILE A 417 30.60 -13.16 -4.40
CA ILE A 417 30.68 -12.85 -5.84
C ILE A 417 32.14 -12.72 -6.33
N LEU A 418 33.07 -12.24 -5.48
CA LEU A 418 34.44 -11.90 -5.89
C LEU A 418 35.19 -12.99 -6.68
N PRO A 419 35.15 -14.29 -6.29
CA PRO A 419 35.85 -15.34 -7.03
C PRO A 419 35.39 -15.50 -8.49
N PHE A 420 34.15 -15.11 -8.80
CA PHE A 420 33.59 -15.28 -10.15
C PHE A 420 34.11 -14.26 -11.16
N LEU A 421 34.80 -13.20 -10.72
CA LEU A 421 35.45 -12.25 -11.62
C LEU A 421 36.61 -12.86 -12.39
N GLU A 422 37.20 -13.96 -11.89
CA GLU A 422 38.33 -14.67 -12.49
C GLU A 422 37.89 -16.04 -13.07
N HIS A 423 36.58 -16.26 -13.22
CA HIS A 423 36.06 -17.53 -13.71
C HIS A 423 36.44 -17.79 -15.17
N GLU A 424 36.74 -19.05 -15.53
CA GLU A 424 37.11 -19.45 -16.91
C GLU A 424 36.08 -19.04 -17.99
N GLN A 425 34.78 -19.10 -17.67
CA GLN A 425 33.70 -18.76 -18.58
C GLN A 425 33.34 -17.27 -18.48
N ALA A 426 33.37 -16.58 -19.63
CA ALA A 426 33.06 -15.16 -19.75
C ALA A 426 31.67 -14.77 -19.23
N ALA A 427 30.67 -15.64 -19.41
CA ALA A 427 29.31 -15.41 -18.92
C ALA A 427 29.26 -15.19 -17.40
N PHE A 428 30.06 -15.95 -16.64
CA PHE A 428 30.14 -15.81 -15.19
C PHE A 428 30.90 -14.55 -14.78
N ARG A 429 32.01 -14.23 -15.46
CA ARG A 429 32.77 -13.00 -15.21
C ARG A 429 31.91 -11.76 -15.41
N GLY A 430 31.21 -11.68 -16.55
CA GLY A 430 30.29 -10.58 -16.87
C GLY A 430 29.15 -10.45 -15.86
N MET A 431 28.45 -11.55 -15.55
CA MET A 431 27.35 -11.53 -14.58
C MET A 431 27.81 -11.19 -13.16
N ALA A 432 28.98 -11.69 -12.74
CA ALA A 432 29.57 -11.37 -11.45
C ALA A 432 29.92 -9.88 -11.34
N LEU A 433 30.47 -9.29 -12.41
CA LEU A 433 30.74 -7.85 -12.47
C LEU A 433 29.45 -7.03 -12.31
N SER A 434 28.43 -7.38 -13.10
CA SER A 434 27.09 -6.79 -13.04
C SER A 434 26.48 -6.87 -11.63
N ALA A 435 26.52 -8.04 -10.99
CA ALA A 435 26.00 -8.26 -9.63
C ALA A 435 26.81 -7.52 -8.55
N LEU A 436 28.14 -7.44 -8.71
CA LEU A 436 29.01 -6.74 -7.77
C LEU A 436 28.78 -5.22 -7.79
N VAL A 437 28.55 -4.65 -8.97
CA VAL A 437 28.21 -3.23 -9.15
C VAL A 437 26.85 -2.92 -8.52
N ALA A 438 25.84 -3.77 -8.75
CA ALA A 438 24.50 -3.63 -8.16
C ALA A 438 24.53 -3.72 -6.61
N SER A 439 25.42 -4.55 -6.04
CA SER A 439 25.54 -4.77 -4.60
C SER A 439 26.49 -3.78 -3.87
N ALA A 440 27.17 -2.88 -4.59
CA ALA A 440 28.18 -1.99 -4.01
C ALA A 440 27.58 -0.72 -3.39
N ALA A 441 27.85 -0.51 -2.09
CA ALA A 441 27.52 0.75 -1.42
C ALA A 441 28.42 1.92 -1.85
N LYS A 442 29.66 1.63 -2.31
CA LYS A 442 30.63 2.59 -2.85
C LYS A 442 31.22 2.02 -4.15
N PRO A 443 30.51 2.11 -5.28
CA PRO A 443 30.94 1.46 -6.52
C PRO A 443 32.33 1.90 -7.02
N ALA A 444 32.80 3.09 -6.65
CA ALA A 444 34.15 3.56 -6.94
C ALA A 444 35.26 2.65 -6.40
N SER A 445 35.03 1.87 -5.33
CA SER A 445 36.03 0.91 -4.84
C SER A 445 36.25 -0.28 -5.80
N LEU A 446 35.35 -0.46 -6.77
CA LEU A 446 35.46 -1.49 -7.80
C LEU A 446 36.24 -1.00 -9.03
N MET A 447 36.70 0.26 -9.05
CA MET A 447 37.35 0.86 -10.22
C MET A 447 38.51 0.01 -10.78
N PRO A 448 39.44 -0.51 -9.97
CA PRO A 448 40.54 -1.32 -10.51
C PRO A 448 40.04 -2.60 -11.19
N ARG A 449 38.96 -3.20 -10.67
CA ARG A 449 38.35 -4.41 -11.24
C ARG A 449 37.60 -4.11 -12.52
N LEU A 450 36.87 -3.00 -12.58
CA LEU A 450 36.18 -2.55 -13.79
C LEU A 450 37.20 -2.23 -14.89
N GLN A 451 38.28 -1.53 -14.57
CA GLN A 451 39.36 -1.22 -15.50
C GLN A 451 40.07 -2.47 -16.02
N ALA A 452 40.30 -3.47 -15.15
CA ALA A 452 40.84 -4.76 -15.59
C ALA A 452 39.87 -5.49 -16.55
N ALA A 453 38.57 -5.54 -16.21
CA ALA A 453 37.56 -6.19 -17.05
C ALA A 453 37.35 -5.52 -18.42
N MET A 454 37.69 -4.24 -18.57
CA MET A 454 37.71 -3.57 -19.88
C MET A 454 38.76 -4.13 -20.85
N HIS A 455 39.75 -4.85 -20.34
CA HIS A 455 40.83 -5.48 -21.12
C HIS A 455 40.72 -7.01 -21.11
N ASP A 456 39.57 -7.55 -20.72
CA ASP A 456 39.30 -8.99 -20.75
C ASP A 456 39.37 -9.52 -22.19
N ASP A 457 39.83 -10.76 -22.39
CA ASP A 457 39.94 -11.38 -23.71
C ASP A 457 38.56 -11.51 -24.40
N ASP A 458 37.50 -11.68 -23.61
CA ASP A 458 36.15 -11.89 -24.11
C ASP A 458 35.37 -10.57 -24.27
N LEU A 459 34.72 -10.43 -25.43
CA LEU A 459 33.96 -9.24 -25.80
C LEU A 459 32.81 -8.93 -24.83
N LEU A 460 32.12 -9.96 -24.33
CA LEU A 460 30.97 -9.81 -23.43
C LEU A 460 31.41 -9.16 -22.12
N VAL A 461 32.55 -9.59 -21.56
CA VAL A 461 33.07 -9.06 -20.30
C VAL A 461 33.51 -7.61 -20.47
N ARG A 462 34.19 -7.30 -21.59
CA ARG A 462 34.54 -5.92 -21.92
C ARG A 462 33.30 -5.03 -22.02
N GLN A 463 32.23 -5.49 -22.69
CA GLN A 463 30.97 -4.75 -22.79
C GLN A 463 30.31 -4.52 -21.44
N GLU A 464 30.17 -5.57 -20.63
CA GLU A 464 29.60 -5.47 -19.27
C GLU A 464 30.40 -4.52 -18.38
N ALA A 465 31.72 -4.45 -18.53
CA ALA A 465 32.56 -3.49 -17.82
C ALA A 465 32.24 -2.04 -18.23
N MET A 466 32.06 -1.77 -19.52
CA MET A 466 31.67 -0.44 -20.02
C MET A 466 30.26 -0.05 -19.55
N ASP A 467 29.30 -0.97 -19.62
CA ASP A 467 27.93 -0.73 -19.21
C ASP A 467 27.84 -0.51 -17.68
N ALA A 468 28.61 -1.27 -16.91
CA ALA A 468 28.79 -1.02 -15.49
C ALA A 468 29.32 0.39 -15.24
N LEU A 469 30.40 0.82 -15.91
CA LEU A 469 30.95 2.18 -15.78
C LEU A 469 29.93 3.26 -16.18
N ALA A 470 29.17 3.03 -17.26
CA ALA A 470 28.10 3.93 -17.68
C ALA A 470 27.01 4.07 -16.62
N SER A 471 26.62 2.96 -15.97
CA SER A 471 25.63 2.95 -14.88
C SER A 471 26.08 3.71 -13.64
N LEU A 472 27.40 3.78 -13.40
CA LEU A 472 28.01 4.54 -12.29
C LEU A 472 28.10 6.04 -12.56
N GLY A 473 28.01 6.45 -13.83
CA GLY A 473 28.03 7.84 -14.26
C GLY A 473 29.22 8.63 -13.70
N PRO A 474 29.01 9.79 -13.05
CA PRO A 474 30.09 10.63 -12.53
C PRO A 474 31.02 9.94 -11.51
N SER A 475 30.56 8.88 -10.84
CA SER A 475 31.40 8.12 -9.89
C SER A 475 32.49 7.31 -10.58
N ALA A 476 32.37 7.08 -11.90
CA ALA A 476 33.31 6.33 -12.72
C ALA A 476 34.38 7.18 -13.43
N ARG A 477 34.53 8.46 -13.09
CA ARG A 477 35.53 9.36 -13.70
C ARG A 477 36.97 8.84 -13.62
N GLY A 478 37.29 8.03 -12.62
CA GLY A 478 38.60 7.36 -12.52
C GLY A 478 38.93 6.44 -13.70
N ALA A 479 37.93 5.96 -14.44
CA ALA A 479 38.11 5.11 -15.63
C ALA A 479 38.31 5.89 -16.94
N THR A 480 38.33 7.24 -16.92
CA THR A 480 38.37 8.04 -18.15
C THR A 480 39.53 7.64 -19.07
N SER A 481 40.75 7.49 -18.55
CA SER A 481 41.91 7.10 -19.36
C SER A 481 41.76 5.73 -20.01
N ALA A 482 41.24 4.74 -19.27
CA ALA A 482 40.99 3.40 -19.81
C ALA A 482 39.90 3.44 -20.91
N LEU A 483 38.85 4.25 -20.72
CA LEU A 483 37.78 4.39 -21.70
C LEU A 483 38.28 5.06 -22.99
N VAL A 484 39.17 6.04 -22.85
CA VAL A 484 39.85 6.72 -23.96
C VAL A 484 40.73 5.76 -24.77
N GLU A 485 41.34 4.78 -24.11
CA GLU A 485 42.09 3.71 -24.76
C GLU A 485 41.16 2.78 -25.55
N SER A 486 40.03 2.37 -24.96
CA SER A 486 39.01 1.52 -25.60
C SER A 486 38.32 2.18 -26.81
N LEU A 487 38.44 3.49 -27.01
CA LEU A 487 38.02 4.14 -28.27
C LEU A 487 38.82 3.66 -29.48
N GLY A 488 40.03 3.12 -29.26
CA GLY A 488 40.88 2.52 -30.29
C GLY A 488 40.71 1.01 -30.46
N ASP A 489 39.77 0.36 -29.75
CA ASP A 489 39.56 -1.09 -29.82
C ASP A 489 39.21 -1.53 -31.26
N GLY A 490 39.74 -2.67 -31.70
CA GLY A 490 39.46 -3.21 -33.03
C GLY A 490 37.98 -3.56 -33.24
N ASN A 491 37.27 -3.92 -32.17
CA ASN A 491 35.85 -4.26 -32.21
C ASN A 491 34.97 -3.00 -32.14
N ALA A 492 34.04 -2.87 -33.10
CA ALA A 492 33.16 -1.72 -33.21
C ALA A 492 32.17 -1.56 -32.04
N GLU A 493 31.69 -2.67 -31.46
CA GLU A 493 30.76 -2.65 -30.33
C GLU A 493 31.47 -2.17 -29.05
N ILE A 494 32.73 -2.55 -28.84
CA ILE A 494 33.52 -2.05 -27.70
C ILE A 494 33.75 -0.56 -27.80
N ARG A 495 34.11 -0.06 -28.99
CA ARG A 495 34.24 1.39 -29.23
C ARG A 495 32.92 2.10 -28.93
N LEU A 496 31.79 1.54 -29.36
CA LEU A 496 30.46 2.08 -29.11
C LEU A 496 30.14 2.16 -27.61
N SER A 497 30.37 1.07 -26.87
CA SER A 497 30.15 1.02 -25.42
C SER A 497 31.07 1.99 -24.67
N ALA A 498 32.33 2.12 -25.07
CA ALA A 498 33.26 3.10 -24.51
C ALA A 498 32.78 4.54 -24.73
N VAL A 499 32.32 4.89 -25.94
CA VAL A 499 31.74 6.22 -26.24
C VAL A 499 30.54 6.51 -25.35
N ARG A 500 29.61 5.56 -25.21
CA ARG A 500 28.42 5.71 -24.36
C ARG A 500 28.78 5.90 -22.89
N ALA A 501 29.72 5.09 -22.38
CA ALA A 501 30.18 5.18 -21.01
C ALA A 501 30.82 6.54 -20.71
N ILE A 502 31.69 7.05 -21.60
CA ILE A 502 32.32 8.38 -21.47
C ILE A 502 31.27 9.49 -21.31
N GLY A 503 30.19 9.44 -22.11
CA GLY A 503 29.12 10.41 -22.07
C GLY A 503 28.42 10.51 -20.72
N LYS A 504 28.31 9.38 -20.00
CA LYS A 504 27.65 9.33 -18.69
C LYS A 504 28.54 9.82 -17.53
N LEU A 505 29.85 9.99 -17.75
CA LEU A 505 30.79 10.46 -16.72
C LEU A 505 30.62 11.95 -16.36
N GLY A 506 30.01 12.73 -17.27
CA GLY A 506 29.88 14.18 -17.10
C GLY A 506 31.22 14.91 -17.13
N SER A 507 32.14 14.50 -18.02
CA SER A 507 33.48 15.09 -18.14
C SER A 507 33.43 16.55 -18.61
N ASP A 508 34.48 17.30 -18.27
CA ASP A 508 34.78 18.65 -18.73
C ASP A 508 36.11 18.74 -19.51
N ASP A 509 36.71 17.59 -19.82
CA ASP A 509 37.96 17.50 -20.58
C ASP A 509 37.74 17.89 -22.05
N ALA A 510 38.27 19.06 -22.42
CA ALA A 510 38.20 19.60 -23.77
C ALA A 510 38.98 18.77 -24.79
N ALA A 511 40.07 18.10 -24.41
CA ALA A 511 40.84 17.25 -25.33
C ALA A 511 40.04 15.99 -25.69
N LEU A 512 39.41 15.37 -24.69
CA LEU A 512 38.52 14.23 -24.90
C LEU A 512 37.30 14.62 -25.75
N ALA A 513 36.69 15.76 -25.47
CA ALA A 513 35.58 16.28 -26.29
C ALA A 513 35.98 16.49 -27.76
N ARG A 514 37.18 17.04 -28.03
CA ARG A 514 37.68 17.19 -29.41
C ARG A 514 37.91 15.84 -30.08
N ARG A 515 38.46 14.86 -29.34
CA ARG A 515 38.69 13.51 -29.86
C ARG A 515 37.38 12.84 -30.25
N LEU A 516 36.35 12.90 -29.40
CA LEU A 516 35.02 12.38 -29.72
C LEU A 516 34.40 13.12 -30.90
N ALA A 517 34.48 14.45 -30.95
CA ALA A 517 33.97 15.23 -32.08
C ALA A 517 34.62 14.84 -33.42
N GLY A 518 35.92 14.55 -33.42
CA GLY A 518 36.63 14.04 -34.61
C GLY A 518 36.19 12.65 -35.07
N MET A 519 35.49 11.88 -34.22
CA MET A 519 34.90 10.59 -34.61
C MET A 519 33.54 10.72 -35.30
N LEU A 520 32.98 11.93 -35.42
CA LEU A 520 31.72 12.13 -36.15
C LEU A 520 31.91 11.94 -37.67
N ASP A 521 33.06 12.36 -38.18
CA ASP A 521 33.42 12.30 -39.59
C ASP A 521 33.69 10.85 -40.02
N GLY A 522 33.00 10.37 -41.06
CA GLY A 522 33.17 9.00 -41.58
C GLY A 522 32.59 7.87 -40.71
N ALA A 523 32.01 8.16 -39.55
CA ALA A 523 31.38 7.16 -38.70
C ALA A 523 30.07 6.62 -39.29
N GLY A 524 29.80 5.33 -39.08
CA GLY A 524 28.49 4.71 -39.32
C GLY A 524 27.40 5.26 -38.39
N THR A 525 26.14 4.95 -38.70
CA THR A 525 24.96 5.53 -38.01
C THR A 525 24.99 5.35 -36.49
N ASP A 526 25.30 4.15 -35.99
CA ASP A 526 25.27 3.84 -34.56
C ASP A 526 26.37 4.55 -33.77
N LEU A 527 27.60 4.54 -34.31
CA LEU A 527 28.72 5.23 -33.69
C LEU A 527 28.51 6.73 -33.68
N ARG A 528 28.01 7.31 -34.78
CA ARG A 528 27.71 8.74 -34.86
C ARG A 528 26.66 9.13 -33.83
N LEU A 529 25.58 8.34 -33.70
CA LEU A 529 24.55 8.56 -32.68
C LEU A 529 25.14 8.54 -31.27
N ALA A 530 25.93 7.51 -30.93
CA ALA A 530 26.55 7.41 -29.61
C ALA A 530 27.52 8.56 -29.32
N VAL A 531 28.30 9.01 -30.30
CA VAL A 531 29.23 10.14 -30.14
C VAL A 531 28.46 11.43 -29.86
N VAL A 532 27.36 11.68 -30.59
CA VAL A 532 26.49 12.84 -30.36
C VAL A 532 25.89 12.81 -28.96
N GLU A 533 25.31 11.69 -28.55
CA GLU A 533 24.76 11.50 -27.21
C GLU A 533 25.83 11.68 -26.12
N SER A 534 27.04 11.17 -26.39
CA SER A 534 28.17 11.26 -25.48
C SER A 534 28.63 12.70 -25.28
N LEU A 535 28.77 13.47 -26.37
CA LEU A 535 29.11 14.90 -26.32
C LEU A 535 28.06 15.71 -25.55
N GLY A 536 26.77 15.38 -25.68
CA GLY A 536 25.69 16.01 -24.91
C GLY A 536 25.72 15.70 -23.40
N GLY A 537 26.49 14.69 -22.99
CA GLY A 537 26.71 14.35 -21.58
C GLY A 537 27.84 15.14 -20.91
N PHE A 538 28.65 15.88 -21.67
CA PHE A 538 29.71 16.73 -21.12
C PHE A 538 29.11 17.92 -20.38
N ARG A 539 29.81 18.39 -19.34
CA ARG A 539 29.43 19.62 -18.64
C ARG A 539 29.74 20.87 -19.47
N LYS A 540 30.79 20.78 -20.27
CA LYS A 540 31.26 21.87 -21.14
C LYS A 540 31.93 21.28 -22.38
N LEU A 541 31.65 21.87 -23.53
CA LEU A 541 32.30 21.55 -24.79
C LEU A 541 33.16 22.72 -25.30
N PRO A 542 34.29 22.45 -25.95
CA PRO A 542 35.01 23.46 -26.72
C PRO A 542 34.19 23.88 -27.96
N ASN A 543 34.33 25.13 -28.39
CA ASN A 543 33.61 25.67 -29.55
C ASN A 543 33.79 24.81 -30.82
N SER A 544 34.97 24.20 -31.02
CA SER A 544 35.21 23.29 -32.13
C SER A 544 34.30 22.06 -32.10
N ALA A 545 34.06 21.46 -30.93
CA ALA A 545 33.18 20.31 -30.78
C ALA A 545 31.69 20.70 -30.95
N VAL A 546 31.29 21.89 -30.46
CA VAL A 546 29.96 22.44 -30.73
C VAL A 546 29.76 22.67 -32.24
N THR A 547 30.79 23.14 -32.94
CA THR A 547 30.76 23.32 -34.40
C THR A 547 30.61 21.99 -35.14
N SER A 548 31.30 20.94 -34.69
CA SER A 548 31.11 19.59 -35.24
C SER A 548 29.68 19.07 -35.00
N LEU A 549 29.09 19.29 -33.81
CA LEU A 549 27.69 18.95 -33.54
C LEU A 549 26.71 19.72 -34.43
N VAL A 550 27.00 20.99 -34.74
CA VAL A 550 26.22 21.79 -35.69
C VAL A 550 26.24 21.17 -37.09
N GLY A 551 27.40 20.69 -37.56
CA GLY A 551 27.51 19.96 -38.83
C GLY A 551 26.65 18.70 -38.89
N VAL A 552 26.39 18.05 -37.73
CA VAL A 552 25.51 16.88 -37.66
C VAL A 552 24.04 17.23 -37.89
N LEU A 553 23.64 18.49 -37.67
CA LEU A 553 22.26 18.93 -37.92
C LEU A 553 21.87 18.84 -39.40
N GLU A 554 22.84 18.80 -40.32
CA GLU A 554 22.60 18.69 -41.76
C GLU A 554 22.51 17.22 -42.24
N VAL A 555 22.73 16.26 -41.34
CA VAL A 555 22.71 14.83 -41.66
C VAL A 555 21.27 14.34 -41.85
N LYS A 556 21.00 13.62 -42.95
CA LYS A 556 19.66 13.10 -43.29
C LYS A 556 19.08 12.08 -42.31
N HIS A 557 19.89 11.51 -41.40
CA HIS A 557 19.43 10.50 -40.45
C HIS A 557 18.71 11.15 -39.26
N ALA A 558 17.38 11.02 -39.24
CA ALA A 558 16.51 11.69 -38.28
C ALA A 558 16.87 11.45 -36.81
N ALA A 559 17.26 10.21 -36.42
CA ALA A 559 17.59 9.93 -35.02
C ALA A 559 18.88 10.64 -34.57
N THR A 560 19.88 10.71 -35.45
CA THR A 560 21.15 11.41 -35.17
C THR A 560 20.94 12.91 -35.13
N GLN A 561 20.12 13.44 -36.04
CA GLN A 561 19.76 14.85 -36.08
C GLN A 561 19.01 15.26 -34.80
N SER A 562 18.04 14.44 -34.36
CA SER A 562 17.33 14.66 -33.09
C SER A 562 18.27 14.61 -31.88
N ALA A 563 19.16 13.61 -31.82
CA ALA A 563 20.13 13.49 -30.75
C ALA A 563 21.09 14.70 -30.69
N ALA A 564 21.41 15.32 -31.83
CA ALA A 564 22.23 16.52 -31.88
C ALA A 564 21.51 17.72 -31.28
N PHE A 565 20.22 17.92 -31.58
CA PHE A 565 19.42 18.95 -30.89
C PHE A 565 19.34 18.69 -29.38
N ASP A 566 19.11 17.45 -28.97
CA ASP A 566 19.04 17.10 -27.54
C ASP A 566 20.38 17.29 -26.83
N ALA A 567 21.50 17.00 -27.49
CA ALA A 567 22.83 17.25 -26.97
C ALA A 567 23.07 18.76 -26.75
N LEU A 568 22.73 19.59 -27.74
CA LEU A 568 22.82 21.04 -27.64
C LEU A 568 21.91 21.60 -26.52
N ALA A 569 20.70 21.06 -26.40
CA ALA A 569 19.76 21.43 -25.35
C ALA A 569 20.30 21.11 -23.93
N LYS A 570 20.90 19.91 -23.75
CA LYS A 570 21.50 19.48 -22.47
C LYS A 570 22.70 20.32 -22.06
N LEU A 571 23.50 20.76 -23.02
CA LEU A 571 24.63 21.67 -22.79
C LEU A 571 24.16 23.08 -22.38
N GLY A 572 22.94 23.45 -22.78
CA GLY A 572 22.33 24.72 -22.44
C GLY A 572 23.21 25.91 -22.90
N PRO A 573 23.46 26.92 -22.04
CA PRO A 573 24.17 28.12 -22.44
C PRO A 573 25.59 27.92 -22.99
N GLU A 574 26.26 26.81 -22.64
CA GLU A 574 27.61 26.53 -23.16
C GLU A 574 27.58 26.22 -24.66
N ALA A 575 26.43 25.84 -25.23
CA ALA A 575 26.24 25.62 -26.66
C ALA A 575 25.90 26.91 -27.44
N LYS A 576 26.16 28.11 -26.89
CA LYS A 576 25.95 29.41 -27.56
C LYS A 576 26.48 29.48 -29.01
N PRO A 577 27.63 28.87 -29.38
CA PRO A 577 28.08 28.86 -30.78
C PRO A 577 27.09 28.22 -31.77
N ALA A 578 26.14 27.39 -31.30
CA ALA A 578 25.12 26.76 -32.13
C ALA A 578 23.91 27.65 -32.43
N LEU A 579 23.77 28.82 -31.78
CA LEU A 579 22.61 29.70 -31.96
C LEU A 579 22.30 30.06 -33.42
N PRO A 580 23.29 30.36 -34.31
CA PRO A 580 22.98 30.65 -35.71
C PRO A 580 22.31 29.47 -36.42
N ALA A 581 22.84 28.26 -36.22
CA ALA A 581 22.29 27.04 -36.82
C ALA A 581 20.92 26.67 -36.24
N LEU A 582 20.73 26.83 -34.92
CA LEU A 582 19.43 26.61 -34.29
C LEU A 582 18.38 27.58 -34.85
N ASN A 583 18.71 28.87 -34.99
CA ASN A 583 17.80 29.86 -35.57
C ASN A 583 17.44 29.53 -37.03
N GLN A 584 18.37 28.99 -37.80
CA GLN A 584 18.08 28.50 -39.16
C GLN A 584 17.15 27.28 -39.14
N ALA A 585 17.40 26.32 -38.25
CA ALA A 585 16.65 25.08 -38.14
C ALA A 585 15.18 25.27 -37.70
N VAL A 586 14.85 26.37 -37.00
CA VAL A 586 13.45 26.74 -36.69
C VAL A 586 12.63 27.01 -37.96
N ARG A 587 13.26 27.26 -39.11
CA ARG A 587 12.59 27.48 -40.40
C ARG A 587 12.68 26.29 -41.35
N HIS A 588 13.06 25.11 -40.83
CA HIS A 588 13.23 23.91 -41.64
C HIS A 588 11.88 23.35 -42.15
N ASP A 589 11.88 22.68 -43.30
CA ASP A 589 10.66 22.12 -43.90
C ASP A 589 10.04 21.02 -43.02
N ASP A 590 10.89 20.19 -42.41
CA ASP A 590 10.46 19.14 -41.46
C ASP A 590 10.04 19.72 -40.10
N ALA A 591 8.82 19.39 -39.67
CA ALA A 591 8.26 19.86 -38.40
C ALA A 591 8.95 19.28 -37.17
N GLY A 592 9.52 18.08 -37.26
CA GLY A 592 10.32 17.47 -36.20
C GLY A 592 11.58 18.28 -35.93
N VAL A 593 12.29 18.66 -36.99
CA VAL A 593 13.49 19.52 -36.92
C VAL A 593 13.13 20.88 -36.32
N ARG A 594 12.06 21.53 -36.78
CA ARG A 594 11.62 22.82 -36.20
C ARG A 594 11.34 22.71 -34.70
N ALA A 595 10.62 21.66 -34.28
CA ALA A 595 10.28 21.46 -32.88
C ALA A 595 11.53 21.18 -32.01
N SER A 596 12.46 20.35 -32.48
CA SER A 596 13.70 20.05 -31.77
C SER A 596 14.64 21.26 -31.71
N ALA A 597 14.71 22.05 -32.78
CA ALA A 597 15.45 23.32 -32.81
C ALA A 597 14.91 24.33 -31.80
N LEU A 598 13.59 24.50 -31.72
CA LEU A 598 12.95 25.37 -30.72
C LEU A 598 13.27 24.92 -29.28
N ASN A 599 13.18 23.61 -29.01
CA ASN A 599 13.50 23.06 -27.69
C ASN A 599 14.96 23.31 -27.30
N ALA A 600 15.90 23.09 -28.23
CA ALA A 600 17.31 23.37 -27.99
C ALA A 600 17.56 24.87 -27.79
N LEU A 601 16.98 25.73 -28.65
CA LEU A 601 17.14 27.17 -28.57
C LEU A 601 16.64 27.72 -27.23
N ALA A 602 15.54 27.19 -26.69
CA ALA A 602 15.01 27.56 -25.38
C ALA A 602 15.95 27.23 -24.20
N LYS A 603 16.89 26.29 -24.34
CA LYS A 603 17.90 25.98 -23.30
C LYS A 603 19.22 26.70 -23.52
N VAL A 604 19.54 27.05 -24.77
CA VAL A 604 20.82 27.65 -25.16
C VAL A 604 20.78 29.19 -25.11
N GLU A 605 19.69 29.80 -25.56
CA GLU A 605 19.52 31.26 -25.53
C GLU A 605 19.18 31.72 -24.11
N ARG A 606 19.98 32.65 -23.58
CA ARG A 606 19.78 33.24 -22.24
C ARG A 606 19.04 34.57 -22.28
N ASP A 607 18.92 35.15 -23.47
CA ASP A 607 18.21 36.40 -23.69
C ASP A 607 16.73 36.11 -23.96
N ASP A 608 15.91 36.26 -22.92
CA ASP A 608 14.47 36.00 -22.98
C ASP A 608 13.76 36.84 -24.04
N VAL A 609 14.28 38.04 -24.38
CA VAL A 609 13.70 38.89 -25.43
C VAL A 609 13.91 38.27 -26.80
N LYS A 610 15.12 37.74 -27.06
CA LYS A 610 15.42 37.04 -28.31
C LYS A 610 14.68 35.71 -28.39
N LEU A 611 14.63 34.96 -27.29
CA LEU A 611 13.90 33.70 -27.23
C LEU A 611 12.40 33.93 -27.49
N LEU A 612 11.81 34.96 -26.88
CA LEU A 612 10.42 35.35 -27.10
C LEU A 612 10.15 35.73 -28.58
N ALA A 613 11.08 36.45 -29.22
CA ALA A 613 10.98 36.80 -30.64
C ALA A 613 10.95 35.59 -31.57
N VAL A 614 11.55 34.46 -31.15
CA VAL A 614 11.54 33.19 -31.90
C VAL A 614 10.32 32.33 -31.56
N LEU A 615 9.93 32.24 -30.28
CA LEU A 615 8.83 31.40 -29.82
C LEU A 615 7.46 31.91 -30.26
N ARG A 616 7.25 33.23 -30.28
CA ARG A 616 5.95 33.83 -30.58
C ARG A 616 5.46 33.50 -32.01
N PRO A 617 6.27 33.63 -33.08
CA PRO A 617 5.88 33.18 -34.42
C PRO A 617 5.57 31.68 -34.51
N ALA A 618 6.26 30.85 -33.71
CA ALA A 618 6.07 29.39 -33.72
C ALA A 618 4.70 28.93 -33.17
N LEU A 619 3.96 29.80 -32.47
CA LEU A 619 2.57 29.54 -32.08
C LEU A 619 1.61 29.43 -33.28
N ALA A 620 2.00 29.99 -34.43
CA ALA A 620 1.24 29.93 -35.67
C ALA A 620 1.67 28.78 -36.59
N ASP A 621 2.57 27.88 -36.15
CA ASP A 621 3.06 26.77 -36.97
C ASP A 621 1.93 25.79 -37.32
N SER A 622 1.96 25.25 -38.54
CA SER A 622 0.98 24.26 -39.00
C SER A 622 1.05 22.96 -38.22
N SER A 623 2.23 22.60 -37.69
CA SER A 623 2.44 21.38 -36.92
C SER A 623 2.08 21.56 -35.44
N PRO A 624 1.21 20.71 -34.89
CA PRO A 624 0.91 20.71 -33.45
C PRO A 624 2.15 20.47 -32.60
N LYS A 625 3.11 19.66 -33.08
CA LYS A 625 4.35 19.38 -32.36
C LYS A 625 5.18 20.65 -32.15
N VAL A 626 5.27 21.51 -33.17
CA VAL A 626 6.01 22.78 -33.09
C VAL A 626 5.28 23.77 -32.17
N ARG A 627 3.95 23.90 -32.34
CA ARG A 627 3.13 24.75 -31.46
C ARG A 627 3.23 24.34 -30.00
N HIS A 628 3.10 23.04 -29.69
CA HIS A 628 3.17 22.53 -28.32
C HIS A 628 4.53 22.80 -27.68
N THR A 629 5.63 22.64 -28.42
CA THR A 629 6.95 23.05 -27.95
C THR A 629 6.98 24.55 -27.65
N ALA A 630 6.54 25.39 -28.58
CA ALA A 630 6.53 26.84 -28.38
C ALA A 630 5.70 27.26 -27.14
N ILE A 631 4.50 26.70 -26.99
CA ILE A 631 3.61 26.94 -25.84
C ILE A 631 4.30 26.55 -24.53
N ARG A 632 4.90 25.35 -24.49
CA ARG A 632 5.58 24.85 -23.29
C ARG A 632 6.76 25.74 -22.90
N GLU A 633 7.63 26.08 -23.86
CA GLU A 633 8.81 26.90 -23.56
C GLU A 633 8.43 28.35 -23.20
N LEU A 634 7.36 28.91 -23.77
CA LEU A 634 6.79 30.18 -23.30
C LEU A 634 6.26 30.08 -21.86
N GLY A 635 5.72 28.93 -21.46
CA GLY A 635 5.35 28.64 -20.08
C GLY A 635 6.54 28.66 -19.13
N GLU A 636 7.68 28.09 -19.55
CA GLU A 636 8.92 28.07 -18.75
C GLU A 636 9.55 29.46 -18.57
N LEU A 637 9.39 30.37 -19.55
CA LEU A 637 9.75 31.78 -19.42
C LEU A 637 8.94 32.53 -18.34
N GLY A 638 7.83 31.96 -17.87
CA GLY A 638 7.02 32.56 -16.82
C GLY A 638 6.57 33.99 -17.19
N SER A 639 6.78 34.96 -16.30
CA SER A 639 6.27 36.31 -16.49
C SER A 639 6.84 37.05 -17.69
N ASP A 640 8.00 36.64 -18.20
CA ASP A 640 8.67 37.31 -19.32
C ASP A 640 7.99 36.98 -20.66
N ALA A 641 7.19 35.91 -20.71
CA ALA A 641 6.35 35.56 -21.85
C ALA A 641 4.99 36.29 -21.90
N ARG A 642 4.71 37.22 -20.98
CA ARG A 642 3.45 38.02 -21.00
C ARG A 642 3.17 38.72 -22.33
N PRO A 643 4.16 39.24 -23.09
CA PRO A 643 3.88 39.85 -24.39
C PRO A 643 3.34 38.87 -25.45
N ALA A 644 3.46 37.56 -25.25
CA ALA A 644 2.87 36.52 -26.09
C ALA A 644 1.48 36.05 -25.59
N ALA A 645 0.90 36.72 -24.59
CA ALA A 645 -0.38 36.33 -24.02
C ALA A 645 -1.52 36.35 -25.07
N PRO A 646 -1.68 37.36 -25.93
CA PRO A 646 -2.75 37.36 -26.93
C PRO A 646 -2.71 36.12 -27.84
N GLU A 647 -1.51 35.74 -28.29
CA GLU A 647 -1.31 34.57 -29.15
C GLU A 647 -1.57 33.27 -28.40
N LEU A 648 -1.14 33.15 -27.13
CA LEU A 648 -1.43 31.98 -26.30
C LEU A 648 -2.94 31.82 -26.07
N PHE A 649 -3.66 32.91 -25.76
CA PHE A 649 -5.11 32.83 -25.57
C PHE A 649 -5.84 32.39 -26.84
N ALA A 650 -5.39 32.83 -28.01
CA ALA A 650 -5.91 32.37 -29.30
C ALA A 650 -5.69 30.87 -29.58
N ARG A 651 -4.86 30.16 -28.79
CA ARG A 651 -4.69 28.69 -28.88
C ARG A 651 -5.66 27.90 -28.03
N LEU A 652 -6.46 28.56 -27.19
CA LEU A 652 -7.51 27.89 -26.41
C LEU A 652 -8.70 27.44 -27.27
N ASP A 653 -8.84 27.95 -28.49
CA ASP A 653 -9.88 27.51 -29.44
C ASP A 653 -9.51 26.19 -30.13
N THR A 654 -8.22 25.98 -30.40
CA THR A 654 -7.68 24.78 -31.07
C THR A 654 -7.66 23.59 -30.11
N SER A 655 -8.45 22.54 -30.40
CA SER A 655 -8.59 21.34 -29.53
C SER A 655 -7.29 20.69 -29.09
N GLU A 656 -6.34 20.54 -30.02
CA GLU A 656 -5.04 19.91 -29.76
C GLU A 656 -4.18 20.72 -28.77
N ASP A 657 -4.28 22.05 -28.82
CA ASP A 657 -3.39 22.96 -28.09
C ASP A 657 -3.91 23.32 -26.68
N ARG A 658 -5.22 23.13 -26.40
CA ARG A 658 -5.93 23.68 -25.21
C ARG A 658 -5.25 23.35 -23.90
N GLN A 659 -4.95 22.08 -23.66
CA GLN A 659 -4.45 21.61 -22.37
C GLN A 659 -3.06 22.17 -22.08
N VAL A 660 -2.16 22.08 -23.06
CA VAL A 660 -0.78 22.58 -22.96
C VAL A 660 -0.79 24.10 -22.80
N THR A 661 -1.68 24.80 -23.50
CA THR A 661 -1.85 26.25 -23.41
C THR A 661 -2.32 26.70 -22.03
N MET A 662 -3.34 26.04 -21.46
CA MET A 662 -3.79 26.35 -20.10
C MET A 662 -2.70 26.11 -19.05
N GLU A 663 -1.87 25.08 -19.21
CA GLU A 663 -0.73 24.84 -18.32
C GLU A 663 0.32 25.95 -18.42
N ALA A 664 0.69 26.34 -19.65
CA ALA A 664 1.62 27.45 -19.88
C ALA A 664 1.10 28.77 -19.31
N LEU A 665 -0.16 29.14 -19.58
CA LEU A 665 -0.76 30.38 -19.08
C LEU A 665 -0.78 30.47 -17.54
N ARG A 666 -0.88 29.34 -16.83
CA ARG A 666 -0.76 29.32 -15.35
C ARG A 666 0.66 29.70 -14.88
N ARG A 667 1.69 29.31 -15.63
CA ARG A 667 3.10 29.66 -15.35
C ARG A 667 3.41 31.10 -15.74
N VAL A 668 2.90 31.56 -16.89
CA VAL A 668 3.09 32.94 -17.38
C VAL A 668 2.48 33.98 -16.43
N ARG A 669 1.40 33.63 -15.73
CA ARG A 669 0.69 34.52 -14.80
C ARG A 669 0.32 35.84 -15.48
N VAL A 670 -0.42 35.72 -16.58
CA VAL A 670 -1.02 36.86 -17.29
C VAL A 670 -1.92 37.61 -16.32
N ARG A 671 -1.81 38.94 -16.30
CA ARG A 671 -2.58 39.83 -15.40
C ARG A 671 -3.67 40.60 -16.13
N ASP A 672 -3.68 40.52 -17.45
CA ASP A 672 -4.66 41.20 -18.28
C ASP A 672 -6.03 40.54 -18.12
N VAL A 673 -6.96 41.27 -17.50
CA VAL A 673 -8.33 40.82 -17.25
C VAL A 673 -9.11 40.71 -18.55
N ASP A 674 -8.83 41.54 -19.55
CA ASP A 674 -9.58 41.57 -20.80
C ASP A 674 -9.35 40.29 -21.62
N LEU A 675 -8.14 39.72 -21.58
CA LEU A 675 -7.84 38.41 -22.17
C LEU A 675 -8.62 37.27 -21.50
N TYR A 676 -8.80 37.32 -20.18
CA TYR A 676 -9.62 36.30 -19.50
C TYR A 676 -11.11 36.48 -19.76
N ILE A 677 -11.57 37.72 -19.96
CA ILE A 677 -12.96 38.00 -20.36
C ILE A 677 -13.23 37.41 -21.75
N SER A 678 -12.29 37.54 -22.69
CA SER A 678 -12.46 37.10 -24.08
C SER A 678 -12.59 35.59 -24.27
N ILE A 679 -12.41 34.78 -23.22
CA ILE A 679 -12.53 33.30 -23.27
C ILE A 679 -13.63 32.78 -22.34
N LEU A 680 -14.43 33.65 -21.73
CA LEU A 680 -15.56 33.25 -20.88
C LEU A 680 -16.72 32.64 -21.66
N ASP A 681 -16.84 32.93 -22.95
CA ASP A 681 -17.85 32.38 -23.86
C ASP A 681 -17.35 31.20 -24.70
N ASN A 682 -16.11 30.77 -24.49
CA ASN A 682 -15.49 29.67 -25.23
C ASN A 682 -16.32 28.38 -25.13
N GLU A 683 -16.44 27.61 -26.23
CA GLU A 683 -17.26 26.40 -26.29
C GLU A 683 -16.81 25.30 -25.31
N GLU A 684 -15.50 25.21 -25.03
CA GLU A 684 -14.92 24.23 -24.13
C GLU A 684 -15.14 24.62 -22.65
N PRO A 685 -15.89 23.83 -21.87
CA PRO A 685 -16.19 24.17 -20.48
C PRO A 685 -14.95 24.25 -19.57
N LEU A 686 -13.88 23.51 -19.88
CA LEU A 686 -12.62 23.62 -19.12
C LEU A 686 -11.93 24.96 -19.32
N VAL A 687 -12.06 25.58 -20.50
CA VAL A 687 -11.51 26.91 -20.79
C VAL A 687 -12.28 27.98 -20.01
N ARG A 688 -13.62 27.89 -20.00
CA ARG A 688 -14.47 28.78 -19.18
C ARG A 688 -14.18 28.67 -17.69
N LEU A 689 -14.02 27.44 -17.19
CA LEU A 689 -13.60 27.18 -15.81
C LEU A 689 -12.25 27.84 -15.50
N PHE A 690 -11.27 27.64 -16.38
CA PHE A 690 -9.93 28.22 -16.23
C PHE A 690 -9.98 29.76 -16.15
N ALA A 691 -10.77 30.40 -17.01
CA ALA A 691 -10.98 31.85 -16.99
C ALA A 691 -11.59 32.33 -15.67
N CYS A 692 -12.64 31.66 -15.18
CA CYS A 692 -13.26 31.97 -13.89
C CYS A 692 -12.28 31.83 -12.71
N GLN A 693 -11.45 30.79 -12.69
CA GLN A 693 -10.42 30.61 -11.65
C GLN A 693 -9.39 31.74 -11.66
N ALA A 694 -8.95 32.18 -12.84
CA ALA A 694 -7.99 33.27 -12.99
C ALA A 694 -8.60 34.61 -12.53
N LEU A 695 -9.82 34.92 -12.96
CA LEU A 695 -10.54 36.13 -12.57
C LEU A 695 -10.84 36.17 -11.07
N ARG A 696 -11.18 35.03 -10.46
CA ARG A 696 -11.32 34.90 -9.01
C ARG A 696 -10.03 35.29 -8.28
N ARG A 697 -8.88 34.78 -8.74
CA ARG A 697 -7.57 35.11 -8.14
C ARG A 697 -7.20 36.58 -8.29
N ALA A 698 -7.65 37.24 -9.37
CA ALA A 698 -7.48 38.68 -9.54
C ALA A 698 -8.35 39.51 -8.58
N GLY A 699 -9.39 38.91 -8.00
CA GLY A 699 -10.26 39.54 -6.99
C GLY A 699 -10.87 40.84 -7.48
N LYS A 700 -10.83 41.90 -6.66
CA LYS A 700 -11.39 43.22 -6.99
C LYS A 700 -10.85 43.84 -8.29
N GLY A 701 -9.66 43.43 -8.74
CA GLY A 701 -9.10 43.87 -10.04
C GLY A 701 -9.90 43.37 -11.25
N ALA A 702 -10.71 42.32 -11.11
CA ALA A 702 -11.50 41.73 -12.18
C ALA A 702 -12.98 42.18 -12.20
N ARG A 703 -13.33 43.30 -11.55
CA ARG A 703 -14.72 43.83 -11.52
C ARG A 703 -15.36 44.01 -12.89
N LYS A 704 -14.56 44.34 -13.91
CA LYS A 704 -15.01 44.47 -15.31
C LYS A 704 -15.59 43.17 -15.88
N ALA A 705 -15.16 42.01 -15.39
CA ALA A 705 -15.65 40.70 -15.85
C ALA A 705 -17.01 40.29 -15.27
N ARG A 706 -17.57 41.05 -14.32
CA ARG A 706 -18.80 40.70 -13.60
C ARG A 706 -19.99 40.39 -14.51
N PRO A 707 -20.30 41.17 -15.57
CA PRO A 707 -21.42 40.88 -16.46
C PRO A 707 -21.28 39.53 -17.15
N GLU A 708 -20.07 39.20 -17.62
CA GLU A 708 -19.78 37.97 -18.34
C GLU A 708 -19.76 36.75 -17.41
N ILE A 709 -19.14 36.84 -16.22
CA ILE A 709 -19.15 35.74 -15.24
C ILE A 709 -20.58 35.44 -14.76
N ARG A 710 -21.45 36.47 -14.64
CA ARG A 710 -22.87 36.27 -14.29
C ARG A 710 -23.59 35.37 -15.28
N LYS A 711 -23.30 35.43 -16.58
CA LYS A 711 -23.89 34.55 -17.59
C LYS A 711 -23.54 33.07 -17.30
N LEU A 712 -22.31 32.80 -16.85
CA LEU A 712 -21.82 31.46 -16.52
C LEU A 712 -22.40 30.86 -15.23
N THR A 713 -23.12 31.62 -14.40
CA THR A 713 -23.88 31.03 -13.28
C THR A 713 -24.99 30.10 -13.74
N ARG A 714 -25.37 30.18 -15.02
CA ARG A 714 -26.34 29.32 -15.71
C ARG A 714 -25.70 28.37 -16.73
N ASP A 715 -24.37 28.19 -16.68
CA ASP A 715 -23.65 27.28 -17.58
C ASP A 715 -24.22 25.85 -17.52
N LYS A 716 -24.18 25.12 -18.63
CA LYS A 716 -24.62 23.72 -18.72
C LYS A 716 -23.88 22.82 -17.71
N TYR A 717 -22.60 23.07 -17.49
CA TYR A 717 -21.73 22.26 -16.64
C TYR A 717 -21.65 22.78 -15.21
N ASP A 718 -21.90 21.89 -14.25
CA ASP A 718 -22.04 22.27 -12.84
C ASP A 718 -20.76 22.83 -12.22
N TYR A 719 -19.60 22.27 -12.56
CA TYR A 719 -18.32 22.76 -12.05
C TYR A 719 -17.99 24.18 -12.52
N VAL A 720 -18.42 24.57 -13.73
CA VAL A 720 -18.28 25.95 -14.24
C VAL A 720 -19.18 26.89 -13.44
N ARG A 721 -20.45 26.51 -13.22
CA ARG A 721 -21.40 27.31 -12.42
C ARG A 721 -20.88 27.58 -11.01
N ARG A 722 -20.36 26.54 -10.33
CA ARG A 722 -19.83 26.66 -8.96
C ARG A 722 -18.64 27.63 -8.92
N GLU A 723 -17.71 27.52 -9.87
CA GLU A 723 -16.54 28.40 -9.88
C GLU A 723 -16.91 29.82 -10.29
N ALA A 724 -17.87 30.02 -11.21
CA ALA A 724 -18.39 31.35 -11.56
C ALA A 724 -18.99 32.07 -10.34
N ARG A 725 -19.75 31.37 -9.48
CA ARG A 725 -20.28 31.93 -8.22
C ARG A 725 -19.15 32.37 -7.27
N ARG A 726 -18.16 31.50 -7.06
CA ARG A 726 -16.98 31.82 -6.24
C ARG A 726 -16.17 32.99 -6.81
N ALA A 727 -16.08 33.10 -8.13
CA ALA A 727 -15.43 34.22 -8.78
C ALA A 727 -16.18 35.53 -8.51
N LEU A 728 -17.52 35.53 -8.63
CA LEU A 728 -18.34 36.70 -8.30
C LEU A 728 -18.18 37.14 -6.84
N GLU A 729 -18.25 36.20 -5.89
CA GLU A 729 -18.04 36.48 -4.46
C GLU A 729 -16.68 37.13 -4.17
N SER A 730 -15.63 36.74 -4.89
CA SER A 730 -14.27 37.26 -4.70
C SER A 730 -14.03 38.63 -5.37
N ILE A 731 -14.88 39.03 -6.31
CA ILE A 731 -14.75 40.27 -7.10
C ILE A 731 -15.58 41.41 -6.49
N GLU A 732 -16.58 41.08 -5.66
CA GLU A 732 -17.34 42.02 -4.82
C GLU A 732 -16.41 42.73 -3.80
#